data_AF-A0A6I9YU90-F1
#
_entry.id   AF-A0A6I9YU90-F1
#
_cell.length_a   1.000
_cell.length_b   1.000
_cell.length_c   1.000
_cell.angle_alpha   90.00
_cell.angle_beta   90.00
_cell.angle_gamma   90.00
#
_symmetry.space_group_name_H-M   'P 1'
#
loop_
_entity.id
_entity.type
_entity.pdbx_description
1 polymer ?
#
loop_
_entity_poly.entity_id
_entity_poly.type
_entity_poly.pdbx_seq_one_letter_code
_entity_poly.pdbx_strand_id
1 'polypeptide(L)'
;MEAAGVAPIRAQYRCTKEDFHAHLEKEEKPRKDPDGAKNDLQGAERGEPPVKLQKLELDGAREEKPAEVAVAGERTPEPPGRKRLRGQNKNRHCMKPAHYEKQRLCPSIVQERLEKCFYGSSCRFLHDLKEYMAAKPPDLGGRCLLFETFGRCIYGATCRFAGAHLGEGYKNLVNAELLKQWEGRLAVKNGLSKEIQRQLRKKKMTFARAGEYLRSLGKSHPARRPDTQAPPVAETGISDCSASGGAKEPGTARLEAPNGSNPPTEGVGSASETTSPIPPAEPALARVGAVTDEDTVKLRPSEKPKLDLRGKLYLAPLTTCGNLPFRRVCKGYGADVTCGEMAVCTNLLQGQSSEWALLKRHETEDLFGVQVEGAFPDTMTKCAELLNQTIEVDFVDINVGCPIDLVYNKGGGCALMTRTNKFEQIIRGMNSVLDVPLTVKIRTGVQEKMNLAHKLIPHLREWGASLVTLHGRSREQRYTKMADWGYIAECVQVASPMPLFGNGDIFSFEDANRALQSGVSGVMIARGALIKPWIFTEIKEQRHWDISSRERLGILQDYTNYGLEHWGSDTQGVEKTRKFLLEWLSFLCRYIPVGLLERLPQRINERPPYYVGRDYLETLMASQNVDDWVKISEMLLGPVPANFSFLPKHKANSYK
;
A
#
# COMPACT_ATOMS: atom_id res chain seq x y z
N MET A 1 12.91 -9.46 -35.92
CA MET A 1 12.19 -8.74 -34.85
C MET A 1 11.77 -9.77 -33.82
N GLU A 2 12.31 -9.73 -32.61
CA GLU A 2 11.89 -10.64 -31.54
C GLU A 2 10.44 -10.34 -31.12
N ALA A 3 9.65 -11.38 -30.81
CA ALA A 3 8.26 -11.22 -30.43
C ALA A 3 8.13 -10.44 -29.12
N ALA A 4 7.54 -9.25 -29.17
CA ALA A 4 7.40 -8.38 -28.02
C ALA A 4 6.46 -8.99 -26.96
N GLY A 5 7.01 -9.42 -25.83
CA GLY A 5 6.25 -9.65 -24.60
C GLY A 5 6.29 -11.05 -23.98
N VAL A 6 7.21 -11.94 -24.39
CA VAL A 6 7.47 -13.23 -23.72
C VAL A 6 8.83 -13.20 -23.02
N ALA A 7 8.92 -13.81 -21.85
CA ALA A 7 10.17 -13.89 -21.08
C ALA A 7 11.12 -14.96 -21.65
N PRO A 8 12.43 -14.67 -21.72
CA PRO A 8 13.41 -15.54 -22.36
C PRO A 8 13.83 -16.66 -21.40
N ILE A 9 12.98 -17.67 -21.22
CA ILE A 9 13.26 -18.88 -20.42
C ILE A 9 14.00 -19.90 -21.28
N ARG A 10 15.03 -20.59 -20.76
CA ARG A 10 15.80 -21.59 -21.52
C ARG A 10 14.89 -22.70 -22.02
N ALA A 11 15.07 -23.09 -23.29
CA ALA A 11 14.21 -24.06 -23.98
C ALA A 11 13.89 -25.32 -23.16
N GLN A 12 14.87 -25.87 -22.44
CA GLN A 12 14.74 -27.07 -21.58
C GLN A 12 13.71 -26.98 -20.43
N TYR A 13 13.28 -25.77 -20.04
CA TYR A 13 12.27 -25.56 -19.00
C TYR A 13 10.89 -25.19 -19.58
N ARG A 14 10.80 -24.82 -20.86
CA ARG A 14 9.53 -24.44 -21.49
C ARG A 14 8.63 -25.66 -21.64
N CYS A 15 7.34 -25.49 -21.40
CA CYS A 15 6.35 -26.57 -21.53
C CYS A 15 5.02 -26.04 -22.09
N THR A 16 4.11 -26.93 -22.46
CA THR A 16 2.73 -26.53 -22.79
C THR A 16 1.96 -26.15 -21.51
N LYS A 17 0.75 -25.59 -21.65
CA LYS A 17 -0.12 -25.33 -20.50
C LYS A 17 -0.56 -26.65 -19.87
N GLU A 18 -0.80 -27.64 -20.71
CA GLU A 18 -1.28 -28.97 -20.39
C GLU A 18 -0.20 -29.73 -19.59
N ASP A 19 1.06 -29.70 -20.05
CA ASP A 19 2.22 -30.26 -19.34
C ASP A 19 2.45 -29.58 -17.98
N PHE A 20 2.29 -28.25 -17.90
CA PHE A 20 2.46 -27.50 -16.67
C PHE A 20 1.47 -27.95 -15.59
N HIS A 21 0.18 -28.03 -15.92
CA HIS A 21 -0.84 -28.50 -14.98
C HIS A 21 -0.70 -29.99 -14.67
N ALA A 22 -0.40 -30.82 -15.68
CA ALA A 22 -0.14 -32.25 -15.47
C ALA A 22 1.09 -32.51 -14.60
N HIS A 23 2.11 -31.64 -14.60
CA HIS A 23 3.23 -31.72 -13.66
C HIS A 23 2.77 -31.45 -12.22
N LEU A 24 1.94 -30.44 -12.01
CA LEU A 24 1.40 -30.11 -10.68
C LEU A 24 0.47 -31.20 -10.15
N GLU A 25 -0.42 -31.75 -10.98
CA GLU A 25 -1.35 -32.84 -10.62
C GLU A 25 -0.65 -34.19 -10.35
N LYS A 26 0.54 -34.43 -10.92
CA LYS A 26 1.28 -35.68 -10.72
C LYS A 26 1.83 -35.82 -9.30
N GLU A 27 2.37 -34.75 -8.73
CA GLU A 27 2.88 -34.72 -7.35
C GLU A 27 1.77 -34.49 -6.30
N GLU A 28 0.54 -34.17 -6.71
CA GLU A 28 -0.63 -34.20 -5.79
C GLU A 28 -1.04 -35.63 -5.41
N LYS A 29 -0.75 -36.61 -6.27
CA LYS A 29 -0.99 -38.01 -5.93
C LYS A 29 0.10 -38.43 -4.95
N PRO A 30 -0.25 -38.89 -3.73
CA PRO A 30 0.77 -39.31 -2.77
C PRO A 30 1.61 -40.41 -3.40
N ARG A 31 2.95 -40.23 -3.37
CA ARG A 31 3.87 -41.28 -3.74
C ARG A 31 3.55 -42.49 -2.86
N LYS A 32 3.17 -43.61 -3.50
CA LYS A 32 3.16 -44.89 -2.81
C LYS A 32 4.62 -45.22 -2.53
N ASP A 33 5.06 -45.02 -1.29
CA ASP A 33 6.38 -45.49 -0.88
C ASP A 33 6.49 -47.00 -1.14
N PRO A 34 7.53 -47.47 -1.85
CA PRO A 34 7.69 -48.89 -2.14
C PRO A 34 8.12 -49.72 -0.92
N ASP A 35 8.63 -49.07 0.14
CA ASP A 35 9.18 -49.72 1.32
C ASP A 35 8.47 -49.28 2.60
N GLY A 36 7.88 -50.25 3.30
CA GLY A 36 7.07 -50.01 4.49
C GLY A 36 7.90 -49.82 5.75
N ALA A 37 7.89 -48.61 6.31
CA ALA A 37 8.19 -48.36 7.72
C ALA A 37 6.89 -47.99 8.46
N LYS A 38 6.50 -48.82 9.44
CA LYS A 38 5.26 -48.64 10.20
C LYS A 38 5.31 -47.36 11.05
N ASN A 39 4.24 -46.58 11.00
CA ASN A 39 3.81 -45.72 12.09
C ASN A 39 2.30 -45.92 12.28
N ASP A 40 1.93 -46.60 13.35
CA ASP A 40 0.55 -47.02 13.61
C ASP A 40 -0.32 -45.85 14.11
N LEU A 41 -1.27 -45.42 13.28
CA LEU A 41 -2.44 -44.63 13.68
C LEU A 41 -3.70 -45.19 13.00
N GLN A 42 -4.09 -46.40 13.42
CA GLN A 42 -5.47 -46.90 13.29
C GLN A 42 -6.28 -46.35 14.49
N GLY A 43 -7.53 -45.92 14.38
CA GLY A 43 -8.37 -45.73 13.19
C GLY A 43 -9.75 -45.22 13.63
N ALA A 44 -10.49 -44.60 12.71
CA ALA A 44 -11.92 -44.30 12.90
C ALA A 44 -12.61 -44.30 11.53
N GLU A 45 -13.39 -45.34 11.27
CA GLU A 45 -14.03 -45.57 9.97
C GLU A 45 -15.05 -44.48 9.62
N ARG A 46 -15.16 -44.16 8.32
CA ARG A 46 -16.30 -43.43 7.77
C ARG A 46 -16.85 -44.21 6.60
N GLY A 47 -18.04 -44.80 6.76
CA GLY A 47 -18.79 -45.37 5.65
C GLY A 47 -19.33 -44.27 4.74
N GLU A 48 -19.15 -44.43 3.43
CA GLU A 48 -19.81 -43.61 2.41
C GLU A 48 -21.26 -44.06 2.20
N PRO A 49 -22.23 -43.14 2.03
CA PRO A 49 -23.54 -43.45 1.49
C PRO A 49 -23.53 -43.38 -0.05
N PRO A 50 -24.19 -44.31 -0.78
CA PRO A 50 -24.04 -44.43 -2.22
C PRO A 50 -24.90 -43.44 -3.03
N VAL A 51 -24.38 -43.02 -4.18
CA VAL A 51 -25.11 -42.22 -5.17
C VAL A 51 -26.19 -43.08 -5.84
N LYS A 52 -27.46 -42.66 -5.77
CA LYS A 52 -28.55 -43.22 -6.59
C LYS A 52 -28.97 -42.25 -7.69
N LEU A 53 -28.82 -42.70 -8.93
CA LEU A 53 -29.39 -42.12 -10.15
C LEU A 53 -30.70 -42.83 -10.49
N GLN A 54 -31.78 -42.09 -10.74
CA GLN A 54 -33.00 -42.48 -11.49
C GLN A 54 -34.00 -41.30 -11.51
N LYS A 55 -35.02 -41.27 -12.38
CA LYS A 55 -35.05 -41.06 -13.85
C LYS A 55 -36.47 -40.52 -14.18
N LEU A 56 -36.70 -40.03 -15.40
CA LEU A 56 -38.01 -39.74 -16.03
C LEU A 56 -38.68 -38.45 -15.53
N GLU A 57 -39.43 -37.66 -16.31
CA GLU A 57 -39.61 -37.35 -17.74
C GLU A 57 -40.96 -36.59 -17.78
N LEU A 58 -41.10 -35.55 -18.63
CA LEU A 58 -42.35 -35.21 -19.33
C LEU A 58 -42.12 -34.03 -20.30
N ASP A 59 -42.78 -34.10 -21.45
CA ASP A 59 -42.47 -33.36 -22.68
C ASP A 59 -42.91 -31.89 -22.73
N GLY A 60 -42.35 -31.14 -23.69
CA GLY A 60 -42.65 -29.71 -23.88
C GLY A 60 -42.26 -29.03 -25.20
N ALA A 61 -41.99 -29.78 -26.28
CA ALA A 61 -41.98 -29.37 -27.70
C ALA A 61 -41.14 -28.16 -28.22
N ARG A 62 -40.27 -28.47 -29.20
CA ARG A 62 -39.82 -27.65 -30.36
C ARG A 62 -38.93 -26.41 -30.06
N GLU A 63 -37.99 -26.02 -30.92
CA GLU A 63 -37.73 -26.37 -32.33
C GLU A 63 -36.22 -26.35 -32.65
N GLU A 64 -35.81 -27.03 -33.73
CA GLU A 64 -34.41 -27.28 -34.07
C GLU A 64 -33.66 -26.05 -34.63
N LYS A 65 -32.33 -26.05 -34.52
CA LYS A 65 -31.45 -25.27 -35.42
C LYS A 65 -30.45 -26.20 -36.10
N PRO A 66 -30.31 -26.15 -37.43
CA PRO A 66 -29.38 -27.00 -38.14
C PRO A 66 -27.93 -26.54 -37.91
N ALA A 67 -27.01 -27.50 -37.94
CA ALA A 67 -25.61 -27.22 -38.22
C ALA A 67 -25.43 -26.90 -39.71
N GLU A 68 -24.45 -26.07 -40.08
CA GLU A 68 -23.34 -26.47 -40.97
C GLU A 68 -22.48 -25.28 -41.49
N VAL A 69 -21.30 -25.66 -41.99
CA VAL A 69 -20.30 -24.97 -42.84
C VAL A 69 -19.64 -23.66 -42.35
N ALA A 70 -18.30 -23.69 -42.34
CA ALA A 70 -17.45 -22.52 -42.29
C ALA A 70 -17.16 -21.97 -43.70
N VAL A 71 -17.30 -20.65 -43.90
CA VAL A 71 -16.76 -19.93 -45.06
C VAL A 71 -16.05 -18.68 -44.58
N ALA A 72 -14.86 -18.41 -45.13
CA ALA A 72 -14.09 -17.22 -44.80
C ALA A 72 -14.52 -16.03 -45.67
N GLY A 73 -14.78 -14.86 -45.07
CA GLY A 73 -15.04 -13.64 -45.81
C GLY A 73 -15.53 -12.48 -44.95
N GLU A 74 -14.84 -11.34 -45.10
CA GLU A 74 -15.30 -9.96 -44.80
C GLU A 74 -15.59 -9.56 -43.33
N ARG A 75 -15.03 -8.40 -42.95
CA ARG A 75 -15.19 -7.78 -41.63
C ARG A 75 -16.25 -6.68 -41.69
N THR A 76 -17.31 -6.80 -40.90
CA THR A 76 -18.14 -5.65 -40.53
C THR A 76 -17.58 -4.97 -39.26
N PRO A 77 -17.61 -3.63 -39.16
CA PRO A 77 -17.04 -2.92 -38.01
C PRO A 77 -17.96 -2.95 -36.78
N GLU A 78 -17.42 -3.34 -35.62
CA GLU A 78 -18.13 -3.23 -34.34
C GLU A 78 -18.45 -1.76 -33.98
N PRO A 79 -19.61 -1.50 -33.34
CA PRO A 79 -19.97 -0.15 -32.90
C PRO A 79 -19.02 0.37 -31.79
N PRO A 80 -18.78 1.69 -31.71
CA PRO A 80 -17.74 2.25 -30.85
C PRO A 80 -18.05 2.16 -29.34
N GLY A 81 -17.52 1.10 -28.72
CA GLY A 81 -16.69 1.24 -27.53
C GLY A 81 -17.32 1.76 -26.23
N ARG A 82 -18.17 0.94 -25.59
CA ARG A 82 -18.28 0.99 -24.11
C ARG A 82 -16.92 0.61 -23.50
N LYS A 83 -16.10 1.61 -23.14
CA LYS A 83 -14.84 1.42 -22.41
C LYS A 83 -15.09 0.56 -21.16
N ARG A 84 -14.69 -0.72 -21.20
CA ARG A 84 -14.75 -1.63 -20.02
C ARG A 84 -14.03 -0.94 -18.87
N LEU A 85 -14.75 -0.63 -17.78
CA LEU A 85 -14.19 0.02 -16.58
C LEU A 85 -13.18 -0.93 -15.90
N ARG A 86 -11.90 -0.80 -16.26
CA ARG A 86 -10.82 -1.63 -15.73
C ARG A 86 -10.42 -1.14 -14.33
N GLY A 87 -10.48 -2.02 -13.32
CA GLY A 87 -9.85 -1.81 -12.02
C GLY A 87 -10.76 -1.78 -10.78
N GLN A 88 -12.03 -2.21 -10.88
CA GLN A 88 -12.90 -2.37 -9.69
C GLN A 88 -13.55 -3.77 -9.68
N ASN A 89 -13.14 -4.62 -8.74
CA ASN A 89 -13.81 -5.90 -8.46
C ASN A 89 -15.05 -5.65 -7.57
N LYS A 90 -16.14 -5.16 -8.18
CA LYS A 90 -17.40 -4.85 -7.48
C LYS A 90 -18.05 -6.06 -6.80
N ASN A 91 -17.79 -7.27 -7.29
CA ASN A 91 -18.41 -8.52 -6.81
C ASN A 91 -17.44 -9.36 -5.95
N ARG A 92 -16.42 -8.76 -5.34
CA ARG A 92 -15.46 -9.50 -4.51
C ARG A 92 -16.13 -9.91 -3.20
N HIS A 93 -16.37 -11.21 -3.00
CA HIS A 93 -16.87 -11.71 -1.72
C HIS A 93 -15.88 -11.38 -0.59
N CYS A 94 -16.40 -10.94 0.55
CA CYS A 94 -15.62 -10.68 1.74
C CYS A 94 -16.16 -11.56 2.87
N MET A 95 -15.45 -12.67 3.14
CA MET A 95 -15.67 -13.49 4.33
C MET A 95 -15.83 -12.58 5.56
N LYS A 96 -17.00 -12.61 6.20
CA LYS A 96 -17.26 -11.84 7.42
C LYS A 96 -16.66 -12.61 8.62
N PRO A 97 -15.96 -11.96 9.56
CA PRO A 97 -15.31 -12.66 10.68
C PRO A 97 -16.26 -13.48 11.57
N ALA A 98 -17.55 -13.15 11.57
CA ALA A 98 -18.59 -13.89 12.31
C ALA A 98 -18.88 -15.31 11.77
N HIS A 99 -18.30 -15.73 10.64
CA HIS A 99 -18.48 -17.09 10.11
C HIS A 99 -17.44 -18.11 10.61
N TYR A 100 -16.34 -17.66 11.23
CA TYR A 100 -15.26 -18.57 11.63
C TYR A 100 -15.56 -19.39 12.88
N GLU A 101 -16.32 -18.83 13.84
CA GLU A 101 -16.61 -19.47 15.13
C GLU A 101 -18.09 -19.30 15.47
N LYS A 102 -18.83 -20.42 15.63
CA LYS A 102 -20.26 -20.43 16.00
C LYS A 102 -20.47 -19.98 17.44
N GLN A 103 -19.61 -20.43 18.35
CA GLN A 103 -19.55 -20.02 19.75
C GLN A 103 -18.21 -19.31 19.97
N ARG A 104 -18.24 -18.08 20.49
CA ARG A 104 -17.03 -17.30 20.76
C ARG A 104 -16.79 -17.23 22.25
N LEU A 105 -15.55 -17.49 22.67
CA LEU A 105 -15.11 -17.36 24.05
C LEU A 105 -15.25 -15.90 24.53
N CYS A 106 -15.64 -15.72 25.78
CA CYS A 106 -15.87 -14.39 26.37
C CYS A 106 -14.58 -13.57 26.40
N PRO A 107 -14.57 -12.31 25.94
CA PRO A 107 -13.38 -11.45 25.95
C PRO A 107 -12.72 -11.29 27.33
N SER A 108 -13.46 -11.41 28.44
CA SER A 108 -12.89 -11.44 29.79
C SER A 108 -12.07 -12.71 30.03
N ILE A 109 -12.56 -13.87 29.58
CA ILE A 109 -11.89 -15.16 29.72
C ILE A 109 -10.65 -15.22 28.80
N VAL A 110 -10.75 -14.69 27.56
CA VAL A 110 -9.59 -14.54 26.65
C VAL A 110 -8.50 -13.65 27.26
N GLN A 111 -8.88 -12.64 28.05
CA GLN A 111 -7.96 -11.78 28.78
C GLN A 111 -7.56 -12.34 30.16
N GLU A 112 -7.92 -13.59 30.47
CA GLU A 112 -7.66 -14.27 31.76
C GLU A 112 -8.22 -13.53 32.99
N ARG A 113 -9.21 -12.63 32.79
CA ARG A 113 -9.95 -11.91 33.83
C ARG A 113 -11.11 -12.77 34.34
N LEU A 114 -10.77 -13.89 34.96
CA LEU A 114 -11.71 -14.94 35.37
C LEU A 114 -12.79 -14.46 36.35
N GLU A 115 -12.48 -13.50 37.22
CA GLU A 115 -13.36 -13.08 38.31
C GLU A 115 -14.52 -12.16 37.89
N LYS A 116 -14.37 -11.39 36.79
CA LYS A 116 -15.36 -10.36 36.39
C LYS A 116 -15.53 -10.28 34.87
N CYS A 117 -16.61 -10.89 34.38
CA CYS A 117 -17.08 -10.69 33.02
C CYS A 117 -17.50 -9.23 32.78
N PHE A 118 -16.98 -8.58 31.73
CA PHE A 118 -17.33 -7.19 31.38
C PHE A 118 -18.82 -6.97 31.10
N TYR A 119 -19.54 -8.04 30.77
CA TYR A 119 -20.97 -8.04 30.44
C TYR A 119 -21.87 -8.58 31.57
N GLY A 120 -21.29 -9.07 32.67
CA GLY A 120 -22.02 -9.70 33.77
C GLY A 120 -22.96 -10.82 33.30
N SER A 121 -24.15 -10.88 33.91
CA SER A 121 -25.22 -11.83 33.56
C SER A 121 -25.83 -11.62 32.17
N SER A 122 -25.58 -10.49 31.50
CA SER A 122 -26.07 -10.21 30.13
C SER A 122 -25.15 -10.76 29.03
N CYS A 123 -24.07 -11.44 29.40
CA CYS A 123 -23.06 -11.92 28.47
C CYS A 123 -23.61 -13.01 27.53
N ARG A 124 -23.41 -12.83 26.22
CA ARG A 124 -23.79 -13.79 25.16
C ARG A 124 -22.63 -14.66 24.67
N PHE A 125 -21.48 -14.59 25.35
CA PHE A 125 -20.27 -15.33 25.00
C PHE A 125 -20.08 -16.53 25.91
N LEU A 126 -19.39 -17.55 25.42
CA LEU A 126 -19.10 -18.77 26.16
C LEU A 126 -18.08 -18.48 27.28
N HIS A 127 -18.28 -19.06 28.47
CA HIS A 127 -17.33 -18.96 29.60
C HIS A 127 -16.69 -20.30 29.95
N ASP A 128 -17.25 -21.43 29.51
CA ASP A 128 -16.64 -22.74 29.70
C ASP A 128 -15.50 -22.94 28.69
N LEU A 129 -14.27 -23.02 29.21
CA LEU A 129 -13.07 -23.28 28.44
C LEU A 129 -13.02 -24.71 27.89
N LYS A 130 -13.57 -25.71 28.59
CA LYS A 130 -13.64 -27.10 28.11
C LYS A 130 -14.59 -27.22 26.94
N GLU A 131 -15.78 -26.62 27.02
CA GLU A 131 -16.73 -26.57 25.90
C GLU A 131 -16.09 -25.85 24.70
N TYR A 132 -15.45 -24.69 24.92
CA TYR A 132 -14.78 -23.96 23.84
C TYR A 132 -13.67 -24.79 23.18
N MET A 133 -12.80 -25.44 23.97
CA MET A 133 -11.69 -26.24 23.43
C MET A 133 -12.17 -27.50 22.70
N ALA A 134 -13.32 -28.06 23.08
CA ALA A 134 -13.95 -29.17 22.36
C ALA A 134 -14.60 -28.72 21.02
N ALA A 135 -15.13 -27.49 20.96
CA ALA A 135 -15.74 -26.93 19.74
C ALA A 135 -14.73 -26.25 18.80
N LYS A 136 -13.57 -25.81 19.31
CA LYS A 136 -12.48 -25.19 18.57
C LYS A 136 -11.85 -26.20 17.59
N PRO A 137 -11.57 -25.82 16.33
CA PRO A 137 -10.89 -26.72 15.40
C PRO A 137 -9.51 -27.16 15.91
N PRO A 138 -8.97 -28.32 15.47
CA PRO A 138 -7.63 -28.79 15.86
C PRO A 138 -6.56 -27.72 15.61
N ASP A 139 -5.48 -27.69 16.41
CA ASP A 139 -4.39 -26.74 16.19
C ASP A 139 -3.63 -27.02 14.88
N LEU A 140 -3.06 -25.96 14.30
CA LEU A 140 -2.42 -25.96 12.98
C LEU A 140 -0.97 -26.44 13.02
N GLY A 141 -0.39 -26.61 14.21
CA GLY A 141 0.98 -27.08 14.41
C GLY A 141 1.42 -27.03 15.88
N GLY A 142 2.51 -27.74 16.19
CA GLY A 142 3.04 -27.88 17.55
C GLY A 142 3.93 -26.73 18.06
N ARG A 143 3.97 -25.59 17.38
CA ARG A 143 4.78 -24.42 17.74
C ARG A 143 3.96 -23.14 17.65
N CYS A 144 4.15 -22.22 18.59
CA CYS A 144 3.44 -20.95 18.62
C CYS A 144 4.43 -19.78 18.64
N LEU A 145 4.57 -19.10 17.51
CA LEU A 145 5.45 -17.95 17.33
C LEU A 145 5.30 -16.89 18.45
N LEU A 146 4.06 -16.55 18.83
CA LEU A 146 3.82 -15.54 19.86
C LEU A 146 4.33 -15.95 21.24
N PHE A 147 4.26 -17.24 21.58
CA PHE A 147 4.82 -17.76 22.81
C PHE A 147 6.36 -17.84 22.73
N GLU A 148 6.89 -18.35 21.61
CA GLU A 148 8.34 -18.47 21.36
C GLU A 148 9.05 -17.10 21.30
N THR A 149 8.37 -16.05 20.85
CA THR A 149 8.94 -14.69 20.73
C THR A 149 8.76 -13.86 22.01
N PHE A 150 7.55 -13.83 22.59
CA PHE A 150 7.20 -12.93 23.70
C PHE A 150 7.10 -13.61 25.06
N GLY A 151 7.33 -14.92 25.14
CA GLY A 151 7.18 -15.72 26.34
C GLY A 151 5.74 -15.96 26.80
N ARG A 152 4.74 -15.31 26.18
CA ARG A 152 3.31 -15.51 26.47
C ARG A 152 2.46 -15.18 25.24
N CYS A 153 1.59 -16.09 24.83
CA CYS A 153 0.69 -15.84 23.70
C CYS A 153 -0.53 -15.02 24.13
N ILE A 154 -0.70 -13.81 23.57
CA ILE A 154 -1.82 -12.91 23.93
C ILE A 154 -3.22 -13.42 23.54
N TYR A 155 -3.30 -14.48 22.72
CA TYR A 155 -4.56 -15.11 22.31
C TYR A 155 -4.96 -16.30 23.20
N GLY A 156 -4.05 -16.82 24.04
CA GLY A 156 -4.35 -17.90 24.99
C GLY A 156 -5.09 -19.06 24.33
N ALA A 157 -6.25 -19.44 24.88
CA ALA A 157 -7.07 -20.54 24.37
C ALA A 157 -7.61 -20.36 22.94
N THR A 158 -7.75 -19.13 22.43
CA THR A 158 -8.24 -18.90 21.05
C THR A 158 -7.13 -19.02 20.00
N CYS A 159 -5.87 -19.17 20.42
CA CYS A 159 -4.74 -19.42 19.54
C CYS A 159 -4.93 -20.71 18.73
N ARG A 160 -4.58 -20.68 17.44
CA ARG A 160 -4.58 -21.84 16.54
C ARG A 160 -3.34 -22.73 16.69
N PHE A 161 -2.55 -22.48 17.71
CA PHE A 161 -1.35 -23.21 18.13
C PHE A 161 -1.36 -23.40 19.66
N ALA A 162 -2.55 -23.45 20.27
CA ALA A 162 -2.76 -23.40 21.71
C ALA A 162 -2.04 -24.52 22.46
N GLY A 163 -2.06 -25.76 21.94
CA GLY A 163 -1.40 -26.91 22.54
C GLY A 163 0.11 -26.75 22.76
N ALA A 164 0.77 -25.81 22.06
CA ALA A 164 2.19 -25.50 22.27
C ALA A 164 2.47 -24.63 23.51
N HIS A 165 1.44 -23.99 24.09
CA HIS A 165 1.60 -23.00 25.16
C HIS A 165 0.45 -22.97 26.19
N LEU A 166 -0.38 -24.03 26.26
CA LEU A 166 -1.38 -24.22 27.30
C LEU A 166 -0.97 -25.37 28.23
N GLY A 167 -1.03 -25.11 29.53
CA GLY A 167 -0.85 -26.11 30.59
C GLY A 167 -2.17 -26.61 31.15
N GLU A 168 -2.11 -27.12 32.38
CA GLU A 168 -3.26 -27.67 33.11
C GLU A 168 -4.44 -26.67 33.18
N GLY A 169 -5.66 -27.17 32.93
CA GLY A 169 -6.87 -26.35 32.94
C GLY A 169 -6.93 -25.30 31.83
N TYR A 170 -6.16 -25.46 30.74
CA TYR A 170 -6.03 -24.50 29.64
C TYR A 170 -5.46 -23.14 30.06
N LYS A 171 -4.67 -23.12 31.13
CA LYS A 171 -3.92 -21.93 31.55
C LYS A 171 -2.78 -21.65 30.58
N ASN A 172 -2.61 -20.39 30.23
CA ASN A 172 -1.56 -19.92 29.32
C ASN A 172 -0.20 -20.01 30.02
N LEU A 173 0.75 -20.71 29.40
CA LEU A 173 2.12 -20.82 29.91
C LEU A 173 2.85 -19.48 29.77
N VAL A 174 3.84 -19.26 30.64
CA VAL A 174 4.66 -18.05 30.67
C VAL A 174 6.13 -18.44 30.79
N ASN A 175 6.92 -18.10 29.77
CA ASN A 175 8.37 -18.05 29.88
C ASN A 175 8.76 -16.69 30.48
N ALA A 176 9.24 -16.71 31.73
CA ALA A 176 9.55 -15.51 32.50
C ALA A 176 10.75 -14.72 31.95
N GLU A 177 11.72 -15.39 31.32
CA GLU A 177 12.92 -14.75 30.77
C GLU A 177 12.57 -13.91 29.54
N LEU A 178 11.83 -14.50 28.59
CA LEU A 178 11.33 -13.79 27.41
C LEU A 178 10.34 -12.68 27.79
N LEU A 179 9.45 -12.92 28.76
CA LEU A 179 8.52 -11.89 29.21
C LEU A 179 9.27 -10.67 29.81
N LYS A 180 10.33 -10.91 30.59
CA LYS A 180 11.20 -9.87 31.14
C LYS A 180 12.00 -9.15 30.05
N GLN A 181 12.47 -9.84 29.01
CA GLN A 181 13.15 -9.24 27.86
C GLN A 181 12.25 -8.24 27.10
N TRP A 182 10.95 -8.52 27.03
CA TRP A 182 9.94 -7.67 26.39
C TRP A 182 9.26 -6.67 27.34
N GLU A 183 9.63 -6.63 28.62
CA GLU A 183 9.02 -5.72 29.59
C GLU A 183 9.23 -4.25 29.18
N GLY A 184 8.14 -3.48 29.12
CA GLY A 184 8.13 -2.09 28.65
C GLY A 184 8.36 -1.89 27.14
N ARG A 185 8.63 -2.95 26.37
CA ARG A 185 8.87 -2.86 24.92
C ARG A 185 7.57 -3.09 24.13
N LEU A 186 7.45 -2.39 23.00
CA LEU A 186 6.33 -2.53 22.07
C LEU A 186 6.87 -2.75 20.66
N ALA A 187 6.90 -4.01 20.21
CA ALA A 187 7.32 -4.39 18.86
C ALA A 187 6.56 -3.62 17.75
N VAL A 188 5.29 -3.27 17.99
CA VAL A 188 4.45 -2.51 17.06
C VAL A 188 3.88 -1.24 17.72
N LYS A 189 4.26 -0.08 17.19
CA LYS A 189 3.79 1.26 17.60
C LYS A 189 2.56 1.72 16.80
N ASN A 190 2.07 2.93 17.09
CA ASN A 190 1.01 3.64 16.36
C ASN A 190 -0.37 2.93 16.35
N GLY A 191 -0.70 2.24 17.45
CA GLY A 191 -2.01 1.60 17.63
C GLY A 191 -3.11 2.59 18.01
N LEU A 192 -4.31 2.43 17.43
CA LEU A 192 -5.49 3.22 17.80
C LEU A 192 -5.98 2.86 19.21
N SER A 193 -5.71 3.72 20.20
CA SER A 193 -6.23 3.56 21.55
C SER A 193 -7.76 3.72 21.60
N LYS A 194 -8.41 3.10 22.59
CA LYS A 194 -9.85 3.23 22.79
C LYS A 194 -10.28 4.64 23.18
N GLU A 195 -9.38 5.40 23.81
CA GLU A 195 -9.61 6.80 24.14
C GLU A 195 -9.67 7.66 22.87
N ILE A 196 -8.61 7.63 22.05
CA ILE A 196 -8.52 8.38 20.79
C ILE A 196 -9.69 7.99 19.86
N GLN A 197 -9.99 6.70 19.73
CA GLN A 197 -11.13 6.22 18.95
C GLN A 197 -12.47 6.81 19.43
N ARG A 198 -12.66 6.95 20.75
CA ARG A 198 -13.87 7.54 21.33
C ARG A 198 -13.93 9.04 21.11
N GLN A 199 -12.81 9.75 21.27
CA GLN A 199 -12.74 11.20 21.07
C GLN A 199 -13.00 11.58 19.60
N LEU A 200 -12.39 10.88 18.65
CA LEU A 200 -12.62 11.07 17.22
C LEU A 200 -14.08 10.84 16.83
N ARG A 201 -14.67 9.69 17.23
CA ARG A 201 -16.08 9.36 16.92
C ARG A 201 -17.08 10.32 17.55
N LYS A 202 -16.79 10.84 18.75
CA LYS A 202 -17.60 11.86 19.43
C LYS A 202 -17.25 13.30 19.01
N LYS A 203 -16.33 13.49 18.04
CA LYS A 203 -15.80 14.80 17.58
C LYS A 203 -15.31 15.70 18.74
N LYS A 204 -14.75 15.09 19.79
CA LYS A 204 -14.23 15.77 20.99
C LYS A 204 -12.75 16.13 20.91
N MET A 205 -12.03 15.60 19.93
CA MET A 205 -10.61 15.90 19.72
C MET A 205 -10.44 17.29 19.13
N THR A 206 -9.55 18.09 19.72
CA THR A 206 -9.31 19.49 19.36
C THR A 206 -8.16 19.64 18.37
N PHE A 207 -8.42 20.38 17.28
CA PHE A 207 -7.44 20.68 16.24
C PHE A 207 -7.17 22.19 16.21
N ALA A 208 -6.39 22.66 17.18
CA ALA A 208 -6.20 24.08 17.45
C ALA A 208 -5.29 24.72 16.40
N ARG A 209 -4.16 24.08 16.06
CA ARG A 209 -3.20 24.57 15.04
C ARG A 209 -3.84 24.56 13.65
N ALA A 210 -4.58 23.50 13.31
CA ALA A 210 -5.35 23.44 12.07
C ALA A 210 -6.48 24.49 12.05
N GLY A 211 -7.14 24.72 13.18
CA GLY A 211 -8.17 25.77 13.30
C GLY A 211 -7.62 27.17 13.07
N GLU A 212 -6.42 27.48 13.58
CA GLU A 212 -5.69 28.73 13.34
C GLU A 212 -5.43 28.93 11.84
N TYR A 213 -4.82 27.94 11.18
CA TYR A 213 -4.51 27.96 9.75
C TYR A 213 -5.77 28.10 8.87
N LEU A 214 -6.83 27.33 9.16
CA LEU A 214 -8.05 27.38 8.34
C LEU A 214 -8.79 28.72 8.47
N ARG A 215 -8.66 29.41 9.61
CA ARG A 215 -9.17 30.78 9.76
C ARG A 215 -8.34 31.81 8.97
N SER A 216 -7.03 31.64 8.81
CA SER A 216 -6.21 32.58 8.03
C SER A 216 -6.56 32.56 6.54
N LEU A 217 -6.87 31.37 5.98
CA LEU A 217 -7.37 31.23 4.61
C LEU A 217 -8.67 32.00 4.32
N GLY A 218 -9.52 32.18 5.33
CA GLY A 218 -10.76 32.98 5.22
C GLY A 218 -10.52 34.49 5.23
N LYS A 219 -9.40 34.95 5.81
CA LYS A 219 -9.05 36.39 5.91
C LYS A 219 -8.37 36.94 4.65
N SER A 220 -7.86 36.08 3.77
CA SER A 220 -7.11 36.47 2.57
C SER A 220 -7.95 36.88 1.35
N HIS A 221 -9.28 37.01 1.48
CA HIS A 221 -10.09 37.72 0.48
C HIS A 221 -10.25 39.19 0.89
N PRO A 222 -9.73 40.16 0.12
CA PRO A 222 -10.05 41.56 0.36
C PRO A 222 -11.55 41.77 0.16
N ALA A 223 -12.18 42.52 1.06
CA ALA A 223 -13.60 42.83 0.99
C ALA A 223 -13.93 43.46 -0.37
N ARG A 224 -14.84 42.84 -1.11
CA ARG A 224 -15.44 43.44 -2.31
C ARG A 224 -16.11 44.73 -1.87
N ARG A 225 -15.74 45.87 -2.47
CA ARG A 225 -16.32 47.18 -2.11
C ARG A 225 -17.85 47.13 -2.19
N PRO A 226 -18.58 47.71 -1.23
CA PRO A 226 -20.04 47.71 -1.25
C PRO A 226 -20.53 48.80 -2.21
N ASP A 227 -20.69 48.45 -3.49
CA ASP A 227 -21.38 49.30 -4.45
C ASP A 227 -22.86 48.89 -4.62
N THR A 228 -23.72 49.84 -4.31
CA THR A 228 -25.15 49.97 -4.67
C THR A 228 -26.17 48.91 -4.22
N GLN A 229 -27.30 49.42 -3.75
CA GLN A 229 -28.44 48.69 -3.22
C GLN A 229 -29.22 47.95 -4.32
N ALA A 230 -29.69 46.74 -4.01
CA ALA A 230 -30.82 46.08 -4.67
C ALA A 230 -31.66 45.33 -3.61
N PRO A 231 -32.99 45.26 -3.75
CA PRO A 231 -33.89 44.87 -2.65
C PRO A 231 -33.94 43.36 -2.39
N PRO A 232 -34.42 42.92 -1.21
CA PRO A 232 -34.43 41.51 -0.83
C PRO A 232 -35.56 40.73 -1.53
N VAL A 233 -35.26 39.49 -1.94
CA VAL A 233 -36.27 38.51 -2.36
C VAL A 233 -36.01 37.20 -1.60
N ALA A 234 -37.09 36.53 -1.20
CA ALA A 234 -37.12 35.55 -0.11
C ALA A 234 -36.54 34.17 -0.43
N GLU A 235 -36.32 33.39 0.63
CA GLU A 235 -35.94 31.98 0.58
C GLU A 235 -37.04 31.09 -0.03
N THR A 236 -36.67 30.24 -1.01
CA THR A 236 -37.34 28.94 -1.23
C THR A 236 -36.41 27.95 -1.92
N GLY A 237 -36.48 26.67 -1.50
CA GLY A 237 -36.58 25.57 -2.45
C GLY A 237 -35.29 24.88 -2.92
N ILE A 238 -35.10 23.65 -2.44
CA ILE A 238 -34.18 22.63 -2.99
C ILE A 238 -34.70 22.16 -4.38
N SER A 239 -33.83 22.04 -5.40
CA SER A 239 -33.97 20.99 -6.44
C SER A 239 -32.70 20.80 -7.28
N ASP A 240 -32.57 19.63 -7.89
CA ASP A 240 -31.48 19.18 -8.77
C ASP A 240 -31.25 20.07 -10.00
N CYS A 241 -30.01 20.01 -10.54
CA CYS A 241 -29.73 20.37 -11.93
C CYS A 241 -28.80 19.35 -12.58
N SER A 242 -29.38 18.55 -13.48
CA SER A 242 -28.69 17.72 -14.46
C SER A 242 -28.09 18.57 -15.60
N ALA A 243 -27.21 17.97 -16.41
CA ALA A 243 -26.40 18.67 -17.40
C ALA A 243 -27.20 19.20 -18.62
N SER A 244 -26.72 20.27 -19.25
CA SER A 244 -26.14 20.20 -20.62
C SER A 244 -25.84 21.57 -21.28
N GLY A 245 -24.87 21.57 -22.20
CA GLY A 245 -24.94 22.38 -23.43
C GLY A 245 -24.31 23.78 -23.45
N GLY A 246 -23.72 24.12 -24.62
CA GLY A 246 -23.56 25.51 -25.08
C GLY A 246 -22.12 26.06 -25.10
N ALA A 247 -21.52 26.11 -26.29
CA ALA A 247 -20.24 26.79 -26.53
C ALA A 247 -20.43 28.29 -26.85
N LYS A 248 -19.37 29.09 -26.67
CA LYS A 248 -18.99 30.20 -27.58
C LYS A 248 -17.58 30.73 -27.25
N GLU A 249 -16.74 30.87 -28.27
CA GLU A 249 -15.60 31.80 -28.27
C GLU A 249 -16.11 33.25 -28.38
N PRO A 250 -15.33 34.24 -27.93
CA PRO A 250 -14.35 34.91 -28.81
C PRO A 250 -13.00 35.11 -28.08
N GLY A 251 -11.93 35.67 -28.66
CA GLY A 251 -11.68 36.26 -29.97
C GLY A 251 -10.33 36.99 -29.92
N THR A 252 -9.64 37.11 -31.06
CA THR A 252 -8.24 37.55 -31.12
C THR A 252 -8.04 39.03 -30.82
N ALA A 253 -6.99 39.36 -30.06
CA ALA A 253 -6.36 40.69 -30.07
C ALA A 253 -4.83 40.52 -30.26
N ARG A 254 -4.25 41.38 -31.10
CA ARG A 254 -2.84 41.43 -31.53
C ARG A 254 -2.31 42.85 -31.25
N LEU A 255 -1.04 43.13 -31.55
CA LEU A 255 -0.33 44.41 -31.39
C LEU A 255 0.22 44.66 -29.97
N GLU A 256 1.40 45.22 -29.75
CA GLU A 256 2.62 45.30 -30.57
C GLU A 256 3.82 45.65 -29.67
N ALA A 257 5.05 45.51 -30.17
CA ALA A 257 6.28 45.93 -29.45
C ALA A 257 6.90 47.15 -30.14
N PRO A 258 7.79 47.88 -29.44
CA PRO A 258 8.99 48.36 -30.14
C PRO A 258 10.31 48.14 -29.37
N ASN A 259 11.38 48.01 -30.16
CA ASN A 259 12.80 48.16 -29.77
C ASN A 259 13.04 49.59 -29.19
N GLY A 260 14.10 49.93 -28.45
CA GLY A 260 15.37 49.25 -28.17
C GLY A 260 16.56 50.02 -28.79
N SER A 261 17.40 50.66 -27.98
CA SER A 261 18.75 51.15 -28.34
C SER A 261 19.54 51.76 -27.16
N ASN A 262 20.87 51.63 -27.22
CA ASN A 262 21.98 52.16 -26.40
C ASN A 262 23.25 52.02 -27.28
N PRO A 263 24.44 52.60 -26.98
CA PRO A 263 24.82 53.81 -26.23
C PRO A 263 25.62 54.77 -27.17
N PRO A 264 26.54 55.67 -26.70
CA PRO A 264 27.94 55.24 -26.43
C PRO A 264 28.75 56.03 -25.33
N THR A 265 29.75 55.34 -24.74
CA THR A 265 31.19 55.68 -24.43
C THR A 265 31.66 57.14 -24.09
N GLU A 266 32.72 57.47 -23.33
CA GLU A 266 33.93 56.80 -22.76
C GLU A 266 34.28 57.38 -21.34
N GLY A 267 34.90 56.60 -20.42
CA GLY A 267 36.27 56.91 -19.91
C GLY A 267 36.29 57.74 -18.59
N VAL A 268 37.40 58.13 -17.93
CA VAL A 268 38.68 57.49 -17.48
C VAL A 268 39.07 58.22 -16.16
N GLY A 269 39.70 57.70 -15.09
CA GLY A 269 40.18 56.36 -14.71
C GLY A 269 41.49 56.41 -13.86
N SER A 270 41.45 56.17 -12.53
CA SER A 270 42.64 56.13 -11.64
C SER A 270 42.39 55.30 -10.36
N ALA A 271 43.46 54.77 -9.76
CA ALA A 271 43.42 53.85 -8.61
C ALA A 271 43.73 54.53 -7.27
N SER A 272 43.07 54.08 -6.19
CA SER A 272 43.56 54.24 -4.81
C SER A 272 43.01 53.16 -3.88
N GLU A 273 43.98 52.50 -3.23
CA GLU A 273 44.01 51.83 -1.92
C GLU A 273 42.78 51.18 -1.26
N THR A 274 43.03 49.97 -0.79
CA THR A 274 42.15 49.09 0.00
C THR A 274 41.83 49.63 1.39
N THR A 275 40.54 49.84 1.67
CA THR A 275 39.94 49.58 3.00
C THR A 275 38.55 48.95 2.82
N SER A 276 38.32 47.80 3.45
CA SER A 276 37.05 47.08 3.34
C SER A 276 35.91 47.79 4.09
N PRO A 277 34.75 48.04 3.48
CA PRO A 277 33.59 48.54 4.21
C PRO A 277 33.05 47.45 5.13
N ILE A 278 32.88 47.77 6.42
CA ILE A 278 32.14 46.95 7.37
C ILE A 278 30.68 46.88 6.87
N PRO A 279 30.06 45.69 6.76
CA PRO A 279 28.66 45.59 6.33
C PRO A 279 27.75 46.31 7.34
N PRO A 280 26.67 46.98 6.90
CA PRO A 280 25.73 47.63 7.82
C PRO A 280 25.16 46.59 8.79
N ALA A 281 25.14 46.92 10.08
CA ALA A 281 24.52 46.07 11.09
C ALA A 281 23.03 45.85 10.74
N GLU A 282 22.57 44.60 10.87
CA GLU A 282 21.16 44.27 10.66
C GLU A 282 20.26 45.15 11.56
N PRO A 283 19.11 45.64 11.06
CA PRO A 283 18.21 46.44 11.87
C PRO A 283 17.70 45.57 13.04
N ALA A 284 18.00 46.00 14.27
CA ALA A 284 17.60 45.29 15.47
C ALA A 284 16.08 45.11 15.50
N LEU A 285 15.64 43.85 15.42
CA LEU A 285 14.23 43.46 15.52
C LEU A 285 13.59 44.12 16.76
N ALA A 286 12.56 44.92 16.52
CA ALA A 286 11.79 45.55 17.59
C ALA A 286 11.22 44.48 18.51
N ARG A 287 11.72 44.40 19.74
CA ARG A 287 11.29 43.42 20.74
C ARG A 287 9.94 43.87 21.33
N VAL A 288 8.86 43.28 20.83
CA VAL A 288 7.49 43.58 21.27
C VAL A 288 7.10 42.62 22.39
N GLY A 289 7.00 43.14 23.62
CA GLY A 289 6.38 42.44 24.76
C GLY A 289 7.26 41.41 25.47
N ALA A 290 6.75 40.93 26.60
CA ALA A 290 7.29 39.78 27.31
C ALA A 290 6.76 38.50 26.65
N VAL A 291 7.66 37.55 26.38
CA VAL A 291 7.29 36.18 25.99
C VAL A 291 6.61 35.53 27.19
N THR A 292 5.44 34.96 26.98
CA THR A 292 4.68 34.23 28.00
C THR A 292 4.91 32.73 27.85
N ASP A 293 4.73 31.93 28.90
CA ASP A 293 4.86 30.46 28.79
C ASP A 293 3.81 29.83 27.84
N GLU A 294 2.78 30.61 27.46
CA GLU A 294 1.76 30.26 26.46
C GLU A 294 2.23 30.45 25.01
N ASP A 295 3.37 31.13 24.78
CA ASP A 295 4.10 31.16 23.51
C ASP A 295 4.75 29.80 23.25
N THR A 296 3.88 28.82 22.99
CA THR A 296 4.23 27.45 22.60
C THR A 296 5.26 27.53 21.48
N VAL A 297 6.51 27.14 21.75
CA VAL A 297 7.64 27.34 20.83
C VAL A 297 7.35 26.64 19.51
N LYS A 298 6.78 27.37 18.56
CA LYS A 298 6.47 26.89 17.21
C LYS A 298 7.83 26.61 16.58
N LEU A 299 8.18 25.32 16.43
CA LEU A 299 9.41 24.87 15.80
C LEU A 299 9.62 25.67 14.51
N ARG A 300 10.67 26.47 14.49
CA ARG A 300 11.07 27.24 13.31
C ARG A 300 11.27 26.24 12.17
N PRO A 301 11.05 26.62 10.90
CA PRO A 301 11.31 25.71 9.78
C PRO A 301 12.74 25.13 9.76
N SER A 302 13.70 25.82 10.38
CA SER A 302 15.09 25.38 10.60
C SER A 302 15.29 24.34 11.71
N GLU A 303 14.33 24.21 12.65
CA GLU A 303 14.39 23.31 13.81
C GLU A 303 13.68 21.97 13.56
N LYS A 304 12.90 21.86 12.49
CA LYS A 304 12.36 20.57 12.05
C LYS A 304 13.49 19.60 11.69
N PRO A 305 13.38 18.30 12.04
CA PRO A 305 14.35 17.30 11.61
C PRO A 305 14.57 17.33 10.11
N LYS A 306 15.82 17.32 9.63
CA LYS A 306 16.11 17.28 8.19
C LYS A 306 16.00 15.84 7.69
N LEU A 307 15.09 15.60 6.73
CA LEU A 307 14.92 14.29 6.11
C LEU A 307 16.02 14.03 5.06
N ASP A 308 17.15 13.46 5.45
CA ASP A 308 18.18 13.04 4.51
C ASP A 308 17.98 11.60 4.03
N LEU A 309 17.42 11.44 2.83
CA LEU A 309 17.24 10.15 2.17
C LEU A 309 18.30 9.85 1.10
N ARG A 310 19.35 10.65 0.95
CA ARG A 310 20.31 10.50 -0.17
C ARG A 310 20.91 9.09 -0.20
N GLY A 311 20.86 8.46 -1.37
CA GLY A 311 21.35 7.09 -1.61
C GLY A 311 20.52 5.96 -0.97
N LYS A 312 19.46 6.25 -0.22
CA LYS A 312 18.63 5.23 0.45
C LYS A 312 17.65 4.57 -0.53
N LEU A 313 17.45 3.26 -0.37
CA LEU A 313 16.45 2.51 -1.13
C LEU A 313 15.08 2.58 -0.43
N TYR A 314 14.08 3.12 -1.13
CA TYR A 314 12.77 3.40 -0.55
C TYR A 314 11.72 2.40 -1.06
N LEU A 315 11.16 1.59 -0.16
CA LEU A 315 9.98 0.78 -0.46
C LEU A 315 8.74 1.67 -0.64
N ALA A 316 8.11 1.59 -1.81
CA ALA A 316 6.92 2.37 -2.12
C ALA A 316 5.73 2.05 -1.20
N PRO A 317 4.85 3.03 -0.91
CA PRO A 317 3.53 2.77 -0.34
C PRO A 317 2.68 1.99 -1.36
N LEU A 318 2.29 0.78 -0.99
CA LEU A 318 1.66 -0.21 -1.89
C LEU A 318 0.30 -0.66 -1.35
N THR A 319 -0.80 -0.02 -1.74
CA THR A 319 -2.14 -0.41 -1.25
C THR A 319 -2.42 -1.91 -1.40
N THR A 320 -2.94 -2.54 -0.36
CA THR A 320 -3.19 -3.97 -0.13
C THR A 320 -1.96 -4.80 0.26
N CYS A 321 -0.82 -4.60 -0.40
CA CYS A 321 0.34 -5.50 -0.23
C CYS A 321 1.44 -4.91 0.66
N GLY A 322 1.54 -3.58 0.78
CA GLY A 322 2.49 -2.83 1.62
C GLY A 322 2.14 -2.81 3.11
N ASN A 323 1.45 -3.86 3.57
CA ASN A 323 1.14 -4.06 4.98
C ASN A 323 2.42 -4.31 5.80
N LEU A 324 2.35 -4.06 7.12
CA LEU A 324 3.51 -4.15 8.02
C LEU A 324 4.30 -5.47 7.88
N PRO A 325 3.66 -6.67 7.79
CA PRO A 325 4.37 -7.92 7.52
C PRO A 325 5.24 -7.89 6.25
N PHE A 326 4.72 -7.36 5.13
CA PHE A 326 5.49 -7.25 3.88
C PHE A 326 6.64 -6.25 4.01
N ARG A 327 6.42 -5.11 4.68
CA ARG A 327 7.49 -4.12 4.89
C ARG A 327 8.62 -4.68 5.76
N ARG A 328 8.31 -5.50 6.78
CA ARG A 328 9.31 -6.25 7.57
C ARG A 328 10.13 -7.21 6.72
N VAL A 329 9.51 -7.98 5.82
CA VAL A 329 10.23 -8.83 4.86
C VAL A 329 11.20 -7.98 4.02
N CYS A 330 10.72 -6.90 3.39
CA CYS A 330 11.59 -6.00 2.62
C CYS A 330 12.70 -5.35 3.45
N LYS A 331 12.45 -5.04 4.73
CA LYS A 331 13.43 -4.49 5.65
C LYS A 331 14.54 -5.48 5.98
N GLY A 332 14.20 -6.76 6.21
CA GLY A 332 15.17 -7.85 6.32
C GLY A 332 16.04 -8.03 5.08
N TYR A 333 15.47 -7.79 3.90
CA TYR A 333 16.20 -7.76 2.62
C TYR A 333 16.91 -6.42 2.32
N GLY A 334 16.95 -5.49 3.28
CA GLY A 334 17.75 -4.27 3.18
C GLY A 334 17.04 -3.06 2.56
N ALA A 335 15.71 -2.98 2.57
CA ALA A 335 15.02 -1.71 2.35
C ALA A 335 15.42 -0.70 3.43
N ASP A 336 15.86 0.50 3.04
CA ASP A 336 16.31 1.53 3.99
C ASP A 336 15.13 2.31 4.54
N VAL A 337 14.22 2.73 3.64
CA VAL A 337 13.05 3.54 3.97
C VAL A 337 11.78 2.73 3.71
N THR A 338 10.87 2.76 4.66
CA THR A 338 9.54 2.13 4.60
C THR A 338 8.45 3.20 4.68
N CYS A 339 7.29 2.93 4.10
CA CYS A 339 6.13 3.80 4.23
C CYS A 339 4.83 2.99 4.29
N GLY A 340 3.92 3.41 5.16
CA GLY A 340 2.60 2.82 5.30
C GLY A 340 1.79 2.86 4.00
N GLU A 341 0.77 2.01 3.90
CA GLU A 341 -0.18 2.09 2.79
C GLU A 341 -0.91 3.44 2.81
N MET A 342 -1.34 3.92 1.64
CA MET A 342 -2.14 5.14 1.47
C MET A 342 -3.37 5.13 2.39
N ALA A 343 -3.34 5.95 3.44
CA ALA A 343 -4.40 6.09 4.43
C ALA A 343 -5.31 7.31 4.14
N VAL A 344 -6.62 7.12 4.10
CA VAL A 344 -7.59 8.16 3.76
C VAL A 344 -7.90 9.02 4.99
N CYS A 345 -7.59 10.32 4.93
CA CYS A 345 -7.69 11.26 6.05
C CYS A 345 -9.08 11.30 6.71
N THR A 346 -10.16 11.19 5.92
CA THR A 346 -11.54 11.16 6.45
C THR A 346 -11.79 9.96 7.35
N ASN A 347 -11.22 8.80 7.01
CA ASN A 347 -11.42 7.54 7.74
C ASN A 347 -10.57 7.51 9.01
N LEU A 348 -9.38 8.11 8.97
CA LEU A 348 -8.55 8.35 10.15
C LEU A 348 -9.26 9.25 11.16
N LEU A 349 -9.78 10.41 10.72
CA LEU A 349 -10.56 11.34 11.55
C LEU A 349 -11.88 10.74 12.10
N GLN A 350 -12.41 9.69 11.47
CA GLN A 350 -13.58 8.93 11.96
C GLN A 350 -13.20 7.82 12.98
N GLY A 351 -11.91 7.62 13.28
CA GLY A 351 -11.45 6.54 14.16
C GLY A 351 -11.76 5.15 13.61
N GLN A 352 -11.66 4.96 12.29
CA GLN A 352 -11.89 3.68 11.62
C GLN A 352 -10.68 2.75 11.82
N SER A 353 -10.86 1.66 12.58
CA SER A 353 -9.76 0.76 12.97
C SER A 353 -8.99 0.14 11.80
N SER A 354 -9.63 -0.07 10.64
CA SER A 354 -8.98 -0.62 9.45
C SER A 354 -8.02 0.38 8.79
N GLU A 355 -8.31 1.68 8.89
CA GLU A 355 -7.46 2.74 8.34
C GLU A 355 -6.27 3.01 9.27
N TRP A 356 -6.53 3.05 10.58
CA TRP A 356 -5.49 3.19 11.59
C TRP A 356 -4.50 2.02 11.61
N ALA A 357 -4.90 0.83 11.15
CA ALA A 357 -3.97 -0.30 10.99
C ALA A 357 -2.86 -0.03 9.97
N LEU A 358 -3.05 0.90 9.03
CA LEU A 358 -2.06 1.29 8.02
C LEU A 358 -0.94 2.17 8.59
N LEU A 359 -1.18 2.82 9.74
CA LEU A 359 -0.25 3.71 10.44
C LEU A 359 0.79 2.97 11.31
N LYS A 360 0.57 1.68 11.56
CA LYS A 360 1.41 0.85 12.42
C LYS A 360 2.85 0.76 11.90
N ARG A 361 3.81 0.99 12.80
CA ARG A 361 5.27 0.88 12.62
C ARG A 361 5.78 -0.31 13.44
N HIS A 362 6.63 -1.16 12.88
CA HIS A 362 7.39 -2.16 13.65
C HIS A 362 8.72 -1.57 14.14
N GLU A 363 9.26 -2.02 15.26
CA GLU A 363 10.52 -1.49 15.84
C GLU A 363 11.74 -1.61 14.90
N THR A 364 11.74 -2.59 13.99
CA THR A 364 12.78 -2.76 12.94
C THR A 364 12.67 -1.76 11.79
N GLU A 365 11.63 -0.92 11.74
CA GLU A 365 11.46 0.08 10.68
C GLU A 365 12.17 1.38 11.11
N ASP A 366 13.51 1.42 11.02
CA ASP A 366 14.34 2.56 11.45
C ASP A 366 13.96 3.90 10.81
N LEU A 367 13.47 3.86 9.56
CA LEU A 367 12.94 5.03 8.86
C LEU A 367 11.58 4.69 8.22
N PHE A 368 10.54 5.27 8.79
CA PHE A 368 9.13 4.98 8.51
C PHE A 368 8.31 6.26 8.30
N GLY A 369 7.69 6.34 7.13
CA GLY A 369 6.70 7.37 6.82
C GLY A 369 5.26 6.87 6.81
N VAL A 370 4.31 7.80 6.93
CA VAL A 370 2.88 7.53 6.67
C VAL A 370 2.45 8.30 5.44
N GLN A 371 1.91 7.60 4.44
CA GLN A 371 1.28 8.24 3.29
C GLN A 371 -0.21 8.49 3.54
N VAL A 372 -0.64 9.75 3.37
CA VAL A 372 -2.05 10.17 3.50
C VAL A 372 -2.68 10.58 2.17
N GLU A 373 -4.01 10.44 2.08
CA GLU A 373 -4.83 10.73 0.90
C GLU A 373 -6.07 11.55 1.28
N GLY A 374 -6.36 12.58 0.46
CA GLY A 374 -7.50 13.48 0.63
C GLY A 374 -7.47 14.64 -0.36
N ALA A 375 -8.49 15.50 -0.30
CA ALA A 375 -8.78 16.46 -1.39
C ALA A 375 -9.08 17.90 -0.93
N PHE A 376 -9.01 18.17 0.39
CA PHE A 376 -9.45 19.42 1.00
C PHE A 376 -8.49 19.86 2.14
N PRO A 377 -8.11 21.16 2.22
CA PRO A 377 -7.20 21.67 3.24
C PRO A 377 -7.66 21.41 4.68
N ASP A 378 -8.97 21.51 4.94
CA ASP A 378 -9.53 21.33 6.28
C ASP A 378 -9.33 19.91 6.82
N THR A 379 -9.54 18.93 5.95
CA THR A 379 -9.46 17.49 6.25
C THR A 379 -8.00 17.06 6.34
N MET A 380 -7.15 17.51 5.41
CA MET A 380 -5.72 17.19 5.39
C MET A 380 -4.99 17.80 6.59
N THR A 381 -5.25 19.07 6.91
CA THR A 381 -4.57 19.76 8.03
C THR A 381 -4.99 19.20 9.38
N LYS A 382 -6.29 18.94 9.62
CA LYS A 382 -6.74 18.26 10.85
C LYS A 382 -6.17 16.84 10.97
N CYS A 383 -6.06 16.12 9.85
CA CYS A 383 -5.44 14.80 9.86
C CYS A 383 -3.93 14.87 10.16
N ALA A 384 -3.23 15.88 9.65
CA ALA A 384 -1.81 16.08 9.95
C ALA A 384 -1.59 16.41 11.44
N GLU A 385 -2.41 17.28 12.04
CA GLU A 385 -2.39 17.58 13.47
C GLU A 385 -2.75 16.32 14.31
N LEU A 386 -3.73 15.52 13.87
CA LEU A 386 -4.04 14.22 14.47
C LEU A 386 -2.82 13.28 14.49
N LEU A 387 -2.11 13.13 13.36
CA LEU A 387 -0.93 12.26 13.31
C LEU A 387 0.15 12.77 14.28
N ASN A 388 0.43 14.07 14.24
CA ASN A 388 1.43 14.71 15.10
C ASN A 388 1.15 14.53 16.61
N GLN A 389 -0.12 14.46 17.00
CA GLN A 389 -0.53 14.26 18.40
C GLN A 389 -0.60 12.79 18.84
N THR A 390 -0.55 11.81 17.94
CA THR A 390 -0.95 10.42 18.26
C THR A 390 -0.06 9.30 17.74
N ILE A 391 0.86 9.57 16.81
CA ILE A 391 1.75 8.54 16.25
C ILE A 391 3.20 9.02 16.11
N GLU A 392 4.11 8.05 16.10
CA GLU A 392 5.55 8.25 15.88
C GLU A 392 5.90 7.87 14.43
N VAL A 393 6.36 8.85 13.66
CA VAL A 393 6.77 8.74 12.25
C VAL A 393 7.96 9.66 11.98
N ASP A 394 8.77 9.34 10.98
CA ASP A 394 9.93 10.17 10.63
C ASP A 394 9.60 11.19 9.53
N PHE A 395 8.50 10.98 8.80
CA PHE A 395 7.91 11.91 7.84
C PHE A 395 6.44 11.57 7.53
N VAL A 396 5.70 12.53 6.97
CA VAL A 396 4.36 12.32 6.40
C VAL A 396 4.43 12.56 4.89
N ASP A 397 3.84 11.68 4.09
CA ASP A 397 3.81 11.79 2.62
C ASP A 397 2.38 12.09 2.12
N ILE A 398 2.23 13.00 1.17
CA ILE A 398 0.94 13.25 0.50
C ILE A 398 0.86 12.42 -0.77
N ASN A 399 -0.18 11.58 -0.90
CA ASN A 399 -0.47 10.91 -2.15
C ASN A 399 -1.08 11.87 -3.17
N VAL A 400 -0.34 12.11 -4.25
CA VAL A 400 -0.74 12.93 -5.41
C VAL A 400 -0.53 12.11 -6.70
N GLY A 401 -0.44 10.78 -6.58
CA GLY A 401 -0.09 9.84 -7.64
C GLY A 401 -1.09 8.72 -7.85
N CYS A 402 -2.07 8.55 -6.95
CA CYS A 402 -3.10 7.51 -7.03
C CYS A 402 -3.99 7.75 -8.27
N PRO A 403 -4.05 6.80 -9.24
CA PRO A 403 -4.81 6.98 -10.49
C PRO A 403 -6.23 6.42 -10.41
N ILE A 404 -6.67 5.96 -9.23
CA ILE A 404 -7.96 5.27 -9.03
C ILE A 404 -9.10 6.26 -9.21
N ASP A 405 -10.06 5.94 -10.07
CA ASP A 405 -11.12 6.87 -10.46
C ASP A 405 -12.02 7.30 -9.27
N LEU A 406 -12.20 6.43 -8.27
CA LEU A 406 -12.91 6.78 -7.02
C LEU A 406 -12.20 7.87 -6.21
N VAL A 407 -10.86 7.92 -6.25
CA VAL A 407 -10.04 8.91 -5.55
C VAL A 407 -9.97 10.19 -6.38
N TYR A 408 -9.69 10.05 -7.69
CA TYR A 408 -9.63 11.16 -8.64
C TYR A 408 -10.95 11.94 -8.69
N ASN A 409 -12.10 11.26 -8.76
CA ASN A 409 -13.42 11.91 -8.83
C ASN A 409 -13.81 12.63 -7.52
N LYS A 410 -13.20 12.26 -6.39
CA LYS A 410 -13.31 13.02 -5.12
C LYS A 410 -12.34 14.22 -5.07
N GLY A 411 -11.52 14.42 -6.10
CA GLY A 411 -10.54 15.49 -6.21
C GLY A 411 -9.24 15.23 -5.46
N GLY A 412 -8.96 13.98 -5.07
CA GLY A 412 -7.74 13.52 -4.42
C GLY A 412 -6.77 12.82 -5.39
N GLY A 413 -5.67 12.29 -4.85
CA GLY A 413 -4.60 11.66 -5.62
C GLY A 413 -4.10 12.56 -6.75
N CYS A 414 -3.93 12.00 -7.95
CA CYS A 414 -3.48 12.77 -9.11
C CYS A 414 -4.45 13.89 -9.58
N ALA A 415 -5.69 13.99 -9.05
CA ALA A 415 -6.54 15.15 -9.33
C ALA A 415 -6.05 16.43 -8.61
N LEU A 416 -5.25 16.32 -7.55
CA LEU A 416 -4.65 17.49 -6.89
C LEU A 416 -3.62 18.19 -7.79
N MET A 417 -2.98 17.48 -8.73
CA MET A 417 -2.00 18.06 -9.67
C MET A 417 -2.57 19.19 -10.54
N THR A 418 -3.89 19.24 -10.75
CA THR A 418 -4.57 20.30 -11.52
C THR A 418 -5.39 21.25 -10.64
N ARG A 419 -5.25 21.16 -9.31
CA ARG A 419 -6.00 21.95 -8.32
C ARG A 419 -5.04 22.80 -7.47
N THR A 420 -4.10 23.47 -8.13
CA THR A 420 -2.95 24.20 -7.55
C THR A 420 -3.28 24.92 -6.25
N ASN A 421 -4.27 25.82 -6.24
CA ASN A 421 -4.63 26.61 -5.05
C ASN A 421 -5.04 25.74 -3.85
N LYS A 422 -5.79 24.64 -4.07
CA LYS A 422 -6.15 23.71 -2.98
C LYS A 422 -4.95 22.89 -2.53
N PHE A 423 -4.03 22.58 -3.44
CA PHE A 423 -2.87 21.79 -3.15
C PHE A 423 -1.81 22.59 -2.35
N GLU A 424 -1.60 23.87 -2.69
CA GLU A 424 -0.86 24.82 -1.87
C GLU A 424 -1.44 24.91 -0.45
N GLN A 425 -2.74 25.11 -0.34
CA GLN A 425 -3.44 25.19 0.95
C GLN A 425 -3.32 23.89 1.77
N ILE A 426 -3.24 22.73 1.11
CA ILE A 426 -2.98 21.45 1.79
C ILE A 426 -1.54 21.39 2.30
N ILE A 427 -0.55 21.67 1.46
CA ILE A 427 0.88 21.55 1.84
C ILE A 427 1.23 22.56 2.94
N ARG A 428 0.88 23.84 2.77
CA ARG A 428 1.15 24.88 3.79
C ARG A 428 0.42 24.57 5.10
N GLY A 429 -0.83 24.11 5.03
CA GLY A 429 -1.61 23.72 6.20
C GLY A 429 -0.96 22.57 6.96
N MET A 430 -0.72 21.44 6.30
CA MET A 430 -0.07 20.28 6.91
C MET A 430 1.31 20.63 7.47
N ASN A 431 2.12 21.41 6.74
CA ASN A 431 3.44 21.82 7.21
C ASN A 431 3.38 22.79 8.42
N SER A 432 2.29 23.52 8.63
CA SER A 432 2.11 24.37 9.83
C SER A 432 1.81 23.58 11.12
N VAL A 433 1.30 22.34 10.98
CA VAL A 433 0.86 21.51 12.11
C VAL A 433 1.73 20.27 12.38
N LEU A 434 2.56 19.86 11.41
CA LEU A 434 3.52 18.77 11.57
C LEU A 434 4.85 19.28 12.09
N ASP A 435 5.42 18.56 13.04
CA ASP A 435 6.76 18.82 13.58
C ASP A 435 7.81 17.99 12.80
N VAL A 436 7.35 16.98 12.04
CA VAL A 436 8.14 16.17 11.10
C VAL A 436 8.08 16.70 9.65
N PRO A 437 9.05 16.33 8.79
CA PRO A 437 9.05 16.62 7.36
C PRO A 437 7.81 16.14 6.59
N LEU A 438 7.42 16.93 5.59
CA LEU A 438 6.30 16.66 4.70
C LEU A 438 6.82 16.37 3.29
N THR A 439 6.55 15.18 2.77
CA THR A 439 6.95 14.75 1.42
C THR A 439 5.73 14.64 0.50
N VAL A 440 5.98 14.58 -0.81
CA VAL A 440 4.90 14.50 -1.82
C VAL A 440 5.22 13.45 -2.86
N LYS A 441 4.29 12.53 -3.14
CA LYS A 441 4.39 11.57 -4.24
C LYS A 441 3.47 11.92 -5.42
N ILE A 442 4.05 12.37 -6.52
CA ILE A 442 3.35 12.76 -7.77
C ILE A 442 3.53 11.73 -8.92
N ARG A 443 2.80 11.98 -10.02
CA ARG A 443 3.00 11.41 -11.37
C ARG A 443 3.56 12.48 -12.32
N THR A 444 3.86 12.13 -13.58
CA THR A 444 4.30 13.15 -14.57
C THR A 444 3.19 14.16 -14.89
N GLY A 445 1.94 13.72 -14.85
CA GLY A 445 0.74 14.52 -15.11
C GLY A 445 -0.53 13.66 -15.06
N VAL A 446 -1.67 14.26 -15.41
CA VAL A 446 -2.94 13.52 -15.52
C VAL A 446 -3.04 12.82 -16.87
N GLN A 447 -2.92 13.58 -17.97
CA GLN A 447 -3.12 13.06 -19.33
C GLN A 447 -1.81 12.53 -19.92
N GLU A 448 -1.89 11.60 -20.88
CA GLU A 448 -0.71 11.19 -21.66
C GLU A 448 -0.19 12.36 -22.52
N LYS A 449 1.14 12.48 -22.67
CA LYS A 449 1.86 13.60 -23.34
C LYS A 449 1.70 15.00 -22.71
N MET A 450 0.79 15.22 -21.77
CA MET A 450 0.66 16.48 -21.02
C MET A 450 1.34 16.40 -19.66
N ASN A 451 2.66 16.49 -19.68
CA ASN A 451 3.49 16.50 -18.49
C ASN A 451 3.34 17.84 -17.72
N LEU A 452 3.10 17.76 -16.41
CA LEU A 452 2.86 18.89 -15.50
C LEU A 452 3.87 18.98 -14.35
N ALA A 453 4.54 17.86 -13.99
CA ALA A 453 5.41 17.80 -12.81
C ALA A 453 6.49 18.89 -12.77
N HIS A 454 7.17 19.17 -13.90
CA HIS A 454 8.22 20.19 -13.99
C HIS A 454 7.75 21.60 -13.62
N LYS A 455 6.48 21.94 -13.88
CA LYS A 455 5.88 23.23 -13.49
C LYS A 455 5.46 23.26 -12.02
N LEU A 456 5.08 22.11 -11.48
CA LEU A 456 4.55 21.98 -10.12
C LEU A 456 5.66 21.87 -9.06
N ILE A 457 6.76 21.16 -9.37
CA ILE A 457 7.87 20.88 -8.44
C ILE A 457 8.48 22.12 -7.77
N PRO A 458 8.78 23.24 -8.48
CA PRO A 458 9.28 24.46 -7.85
C PRO A 458 8.32 25.01 -6.78
N HIS A 459 7.02 24.99 -7.07
CA HIS A 459 6.00 25.41 -6.11
C HIS A 459 5.88 24.46 -4.91
N LEU A 460 6.05 23.14 -5.08
CA LEU A 460 6.06 22.20 -3.95
C LEU A 460 7.13 22.56 -2.92
N ARG A 461 8.32 22.96 -3.39
CA ARG A 461 9.42 23.46 -2.55
C ARG A 461 9.03 24.77 -1.84
N GLU A 462 8.47 25.75 -2.57
CA GLU A 462 8.01 27.04 -2.02
C GLU A 462 6.87 26.92 -1.00
N TRP A 463 6.04 25.88 -1.13
CA TRP A 463 4.96 25.57 -0.20
C TRP A 463 5.46 24.83 1.07
N GLY A 464 6.67 24.27 1.01
CA GLY A 464 7.37 23.65 2.13
C GLY A 464 7.46 22.12 2.09
N ALA A 465 7.30 21.48 0.93
CA ALA A 465 7.64 20.06 0.78
C ALA A 465 9.16 19.86 0.95
N SER A 466 9.55 18.85 1.72
CA SER A 466 10.95 18.53 2.00
C SER A 466 11.57 17.58 0.97
N LEU A 467 10.75 16.81 0.26
CA LEU A 467 11.15 15.85 -0.77
C LEU A 467 9.97 15.57 -1.71
N VAL A 468 10.27 15.37 -3.00
CA VAL A 468 9.27 14.93 -4.00
C VAL A 468 9.66 13.56 -4.56
N THR A 469 8.71 12.63 -4.63
CA THR A 469 8.86 11.39 -5.40
C THR A 469 8.04 11.47 -6.69
N LEU A 470 8.68 11.31 -7.84
CA LEU A 470 8.04 11.34 -9.16
C LEU A 470 7.90 9.93 -9.75
N HIS A 471 6.66 9.48 -9.95
CA HIS A 471 6.39 8.32 -10.80
C HIS A 471 6.43 8.74 -12.27
N GLY A 472 7.33 8.14 -13.06
CA GLY A 472 7.57 8.45 -14.48
C GLY A 472 6.44 8.06 -15.45
N ARG A 473 5.17 8.10 -15.03
CA ARG A 473 3.99 7.90 -15.89
C ARG A 473 2.91 8.92 -15.58
N SER A 474 2.08 9.24 -16.55
CA SER A 474 0.82 9.97 -16.31
C SER A 474 -0.22 9.09 -15.60
N ARG A 475 -1.32 9.68 -15.12
CA ARG A 475 -2.48 8.91 -14.61
C ARG A 475 -3.02 7.97 -15.69
N GLU A 476 -3.28 8.49 -16.89
CA GLU A 476 -3.92 7.75 -17.99
C GLU A 476 -3.11 6.55 -18.45
N GLN A 477 -1.79 6.70 -18.53
CA GLN A 477 -0.88 5.61 -18.85
C GLN A 477 -0.96 4.44 -17.86
N ARG A 478 -1.43 4.66 -16.63
CA ARG A 478 -1.51 3.69 -15.51
C ARG A 478 -0.23 2.85 -15.37
N TYR A 479 -0.19 1.71 -16.08
CA TYR A 479 0.91 0.74 -16.18
C TYR A 479 1.11 0.16 -17.60
N THR A 480 0.51 0.75 -18.64
CA THR A 480 0.53 0.21 -20.03
C THR A 480 1.75 0.66 -20.86
N LYS A 481 2.41 1.74 -20.44
CA LYS A 481 3.66 2.27 -21.01
C LYS A 481 4.84 2.01 -20.07
N MET A 482 6.07 2.25 -20.53
CA MET A 482 7.25 2.34 -19.66
C MET A 482 7.21 3.60 -18.79
N ALA A 483 8.03 3.64 -17.75
CA ALA A 483 8.33 4.88 -17.03
C ALA A 483 9.33 5.74 -17.83
N ASP A 484 9.03 7.03 -17.96
CA ASP A 484 9.86 8.03 -18.61
C ASP A 484 10.92 8.56 -17.63
N TRP A 485 12.13 7.99 -17.71
CA TRP A 485 13.27 8.39 -16.90
C TRP A 485 14.01 9.62 -17.44
N GLY A 486 13.83 9.97 -18.73
CA GLY A 486 14.38 11.20 -19.30
C GLY A 486 13.66 12.42 -18.73
N TYR A 487 12.32 12.39 -18.72
CA TYR A 487 11.52 13.42 -18.08
C TYR A 487 11.69 13.48 -16.54
N ILE A 488 12.05 12.36 -15.89
CA ILE A 488 12.49 12.40 -14.48
C ILE A 488 13.79 13.21 -14.34
N ALA A 489 14.77 13.03 -15.23
CA ALA A 489 16.03 13.80 -15.21
C ALA A 489 15.81 15.30 -15.42
N GLU A 490 14.89 15.70 -16.32
CA GLU A 490 14.45 17.10 -16.46
C GLU A 490 13.85 17.63 -15.15
N CYS A 491 13.00 16.83 -14.50
CA CYS A 491 12.37 17.20 -13.23
C CYS A 491 13.37 17.33 -12.06
N VAL A 492 14.49 16.59 -12.08
CA VAL A 492 15.57 16.74 -11.08
C VAL A 492 16.16 18.14 -11.11
N GLN A 493 16.40 18.71 -12.31
CA GLN A 493 17.01 20.03 -12.46
C GLN A 493 16.17 21.13 -11.80
N VAL A 494 14.85 21.11 -12.02
CA VAL A 494 13.92 22.09 -11.43
C VAL A 494 13.56 21.83 -9.96
N ALA A 495 13.88 20.64 -9.43
CA ALA A 495 13.72 20.33 -8.01
C ALA A 495 14.82 20.97 -7.15
N SER A 496 16.06 20.96 -7.65
CA SER A 496 17.26 21.41 -6.92
C SER A 496 17.06 22.76 -6.23
N PRO A 497 17.39 22.92 -4.93
CA PRO A 497 18.10 21.97 -4.07
C PRO A 497 17.22 20.95 -3.33
N MET A 498 15.90 20.92 -3.56
CA MET A 498 15.02 19.92 -2.93
C MET A 498 15.27 18.53 -3.55
N PRO A 499 15.46 17.47 -2.75
CA PRO A 499 15.72 16.13 -3.27
C PRO A 499 14.50 15.59 -4.04
N LEU A 500 14.78 14.94 -5.17
CA LEU A 500 13.80 14.25 -5.99
C LEU A 500 14.11 12.76 -6.06
N PHE A 501 13.13 11.93 -5.73
CA PHE A 501 13.18 10.47 -5.83
C PHE A 501 12.53 9.98 -7.12
N GLY A 502 13.24 9.13 -7.85
CA GLY A 502 12.74 8.50 -9.05
C GLY A 502 11.89 7.27 -8.73
N ASN A 503 10.77 7.08 -9.44
CA ASN A 503 9.94 5.90 -9.29
C ASN A 503 9.43 5.41 -10.65
N GLY A 504 9.58 4.11 -10.91
CA GLY A 504 9.00 3.48 -12.08
C GLY A 504 9.87 2.39 -12.68
N ASP A 505 9.32 1.18 -12.76
CA ASP A 505 9.89 0.06 -13.50
C ASP A 505 11.30 -0.40 -13.14
N ILE A 506 11.63 -0.32 -11.85
CA ILE A 506 12.83 -0.93 -11.28
C ILE A 506 12.52 -2.37 -10.92
N PHE A 507 13.11 -3.32 -11.67
CA PHE A 507 12.98 -4.77 -11.50
C PHE A 507 14.32 -5.50 -11.36
N SER A 508 15.45 -4.81 -11.47
CA SER A 508 16.78 -5.34 -11.18
C SER A 508 17.73 -4.26 -10.63
N PHE A 509 18.94 -4.67 -10.24
CA PHE A 509 19.97 -3.71 -9.83
C PHE A 509 20.45 -2.83 -11.00
N GLU A 510 20.48 -3.35 -12.23
CA GLU A 510 20.82 -2.54 -13.41
C GLU A 510 19.71 -1.54 -13.76
N ASP A 511 18.43 -1.86 -13.50
CA ASP A 511 17.36 -0.85 -13.59
C ASP A 511 17.57 0.26 -12.57
N ALA A 512 17.96 -0.08 -11.33
CA ALA A 512 18.24 0.91 -10.28
C ALA A 512 19.47 1.76 -10.63
N ASN A 513 20.53 1.17 -11.16
CA ASN A 513 21.72 1.88 -11.61
C ASN A 513 21.41 2.85 -12.77
N ARG A 514 20.67 2.39 -13.79
CA ARG A 514 20.17 3.26 -14.88
C ARG A 514 19.26 4.38 -14.36
N ALA A 515 18.40 4.08 -13.39
CA ALA A 515 17.56 5.07 -12.75
C ALA A 515 18.39 6.14 -12.00
N LEU A 516 19.42 5.75 -11.26
CA LEU A 516 20.29 6.67 -10.53
C LEU A 516 21.08 7.61 -11.47
N GLN A 517 21.41 7.17 -12.69
CA GLN A 517 22.03 8.03 -13.72
C GLN A 517 21.16 9.23 -14.14
N SER A 518 19.86 9.24 -13.84
CA SER A 518 18.99 10.41 -14.06
C SER A 518 19.21 11.57 -13.07
N GLY A 519 20.14 11.42 -12.10
CA GLY A 519 20.46 12.45 -11.10
C GLY A 519 19.52 12.47 -9.89
N VAL A 520 18.59 11.53 -9.79
CA VAL A 520 17.69 11.40 -8.63
C VAL A 520 18.46 11.13 -7.34
N SER A 521 18.01 11.71 -6.23
CA SER A 521 18.65 11.57 -4.90
C SER A 521 18.54 10.15 -4.33
N GLY A 522 17.66 9.33 -4.91
CA GLY A 522 17.44 7.94 -4.59
C GLY A 522 16.28 7.37 -5.40
N VAL A 523 16.04 6.06 -5.26
CA VAL A 523 15.01 5.35 -6.01
C VAL A 523 13.95 4.76 -5.08
N MET A 524 12.69 4.91 -5.49
CA MET A 524 11.56 4.25 -4.85
C MET A 524 11.13 3.02 -5.65
N ILE A 525 11.13 1.87 -5.00
CA ILE A 525 10.87 0.55 -5.59
C ILE A 525 9.47 0.07 -5.21
N ALA A 526 8.69 -0.33 -6.20
CA ALA A 526 7.28 -0.69 -6.04
C ALA A 526 7.02 -2.16 -6.41
N ARG A 527 6.63 -2.42 -7.67
CA ARG A 527 6.31 -3.76 -8.15
C ARG A 527 7.51 -4.70 -8.18
N GLY A 528 8.74 -4.19 -8.30
CA GLY A 528 9.97 -4.99 -8.18
C GLY A 528 10.02 -5.74 -6.85
N ALA A 529 9.82 -5.03 -5.74
CA ALA A 529 9.79 -5.62 -4.39
C ALA A 529 8.64 -6.64 -4.21
N LEU A 530 7.47 -6.41 -4.82
CA LEU A 530 6.36 -7.38 -4.77
C LEU A 530 6.64 -8.68 -5.56
N ILE A 531 7.47 -8.62 -6.59
CA ILE A 531 7.90 -9.81 -7.35
C ILE A 531 9.06 -10.50 -6.63
N LYS A 532 10.02 -9.73 -6.12
CA LYS A 532 11.18 -10.20 -5.35
C LYS A 532 11.58 -9.20 -4.26
N PRO A 533 11.28 -9.47 -2.96
CA PRO A 533 11.69 -8.60 -1.85
C PRO A 533 13.21 -8.38 -1.77
N TRP A 534 14.01 -9.38 -2.17
CA TRP A 534 15.47 -9.32 -2.22
C TRP A 534 16.05 -8.38 -3.30
N ILE A 535 15.22 -7.67 -4.07
CA ILE A 535 15.70 -6.62 -4.99
C ILE A 535 16.53 -5.54 -4.28
N PHE A 536 16.23 -5.26 -3.01
CA PHE A 536 17.03 -4.32 -2.20
C PHE A 536 18.44 -4.87 -1.95
N THR A 537 18.57 -6.18 -1.70
CA THR A 537 19.85 -6.89 -1.57
C THR A 537 20.60 -6.93 -2.89
N GLU A 538 19.93 -7.25 -4.01
CA GLU A 538 20.54 -7.21 -5.35
C GLU A 538 21.14 -5.84 -5.67
N ILE A 539 20.46 -4.75 -5.29
CA ILE A 539 20.95 -3.37 -5.51
C ILE A 539 22.15 -3.06 -4.61
N LYS A 540 22.14 -3.50 -3.35
CA LYS A 540 23.25 -3.27 -2.41
C LYS A 540 24.49 -4.10 -2.77
N GLU A 541 24.31 -5.33 -3.25
CA GLU A 541 25.38 -6.24 -3.63
C GLU A 541 25.77 -6.18 -5.11
N GLN A 542 25.06 -5.38 -5.92
CA GLN A 542 25.32 -5.18 -7.35
C GLN A 542 25.36 -6.50 -8.16
N ARG A 543 24.47 -7.44 -7.81
CA ARG A 543 24.36 -8.75 -8.46
C ARG A 543 22.93 -9.29 -8.45
N HIS A 544 22.62 -10.21 -9.36
CA HIS A 544 21.39 -10.98 -9.28
C HIS A 544 21.45 -12.07 -8.20
N TRP A 545 20.29 -12.37 -7.62
CA TRP A 545 20.10 -13.48 -6.69
C TRP A 545 19.25 -14.57 -7.34
N ASP A 546 19.82 -15.77 -7.46
CA ASP A 546 19.13 -16.98 -7.94
C ASP A 546 18.83 -17.93 -6.77
N ILE A 547 17.95 -17.50 -5.86
CA ILE A 547 17.62 -18.28 -4.66
C ILE A 547 16.74 -19.49 -4.96
N SER A 548 16.92 -20.54 -4.17
CA SER A 548 16.19 -21.79 -4.27
C SER A 548 14.70 -21.67 -3.94
N SER A 549 13.93 -22.69 -4.31
CA SER A 549 12.52 -22.85 -3.92
C SER A 549 12.31 -22.79 -2.39
N ARG A 550 13.24 -23.40 -1.63
CA ARG A 550 13.20 -23.49 -0.17
C ARG A 550 13.44 -22.14 0.49
N GLU A 551 14.44 -21.38 0.02
CA GLU A 551 14.66 -20.00 0.48
C GLU A 551 13.44 -19.12 0.18
N ARG A 552 12.85 -19.24 -1.01
CA ARG A 552 11.61 -18.52 -1.37
C ARG A 552 10.43 -18.91 -0.48
N LEU A 553 10.32 -20.17 -0.04
CA LEU A 553 9.30 -20.59 0.91
C LEU A 553 9.56 -20.04 2.32
N GLY A 554 10.82 -19.98 2.75
CA GLY A 554 11.23 -19.33 4.00
C GLY A 554 10.80 -17.86 4.06
N ILE A 555 10.92 -17.12 2.95
CA ILE A 555 10.42 -15.74 2.84
C ILE A 555 8.90 -15.65 3.05
N LEU A 556 8.15 -16.60 2.51
CA LEU A 556 6.70 -16.66 2.73
C LEU A 556 6.37 -17.08 4.18
N GLN A 557 7.21 -17.92 4.80
CA GLN A 557 7.10 -18.30 6.20
C GLN A 557 7.34 -17.10 7.13
N ASP A 558 8.37 -16.29 6.88
CA ASP A 558 8.62 -15.02 7.58
C ASP A 558 7.41 -14.08 7.45
N TYR A 559 6.86 -13.94 6.24
CA TYR A 559 5.65 -13.15 6.03
C TYR A 559 4.46 -13.66 6.85
N THR A 560 4.22 -14.97 6.88
CA THR A 560 3.16 -15.55 7.70
C THR A 560 3.41 -15.34 9.18
N ASN A 561 4.65 -15.49 9.64
CA ASN A 561 5.04 -15.25 11.03
C ASN A 561 4.75 -13.79 11.44
N TYR A 562 5.23 -12.82 10.68
CA TYR A 562 4.93 -11.40 10.91
C TYR A 562 3.42 -11.08 10.80
N GLY A 563 2.68 -11.82 9.97
CA GLY A 563 1.22 -11.75 9.87
C GLY A 563 0.50 -12.23 11.12
N LEU A 564 0.90 -13.37 11.68
CA LEU A 564 0.36 -13.91 12.95
C LEU A 564 0.65 -12.98 14.12
N GLU A 565 1.81 -12.34 14.15
CA GLU A 565 2.14 -11.30 15.13
C GLU A 565 1.24 -10.05 14.97
N HIS A 566 1.07 -9.57 13.74
CA HIS A 566 0.43 -8.28 13.47
C HIS A 566 -1.11 -8.33 13.42
N TRP A 567 -1.70 -9.46 13.03
CA TRP A 567 -3.15 -9.68 12.90
C TRP A 567 -3.72 -10.70 13.89
N GLY A 568 -2.92 -11.68 14.30
CA GLY A 568 -3.26 -12.62 15.37
C GLY A 568 -2.99 -14.07 15.04
N SER A 569 -2.81 -14.87 16.10
CA SER A 569 -2.76 -16.33 16.01
C SER A 569 -4.12 -17.00 16.22
N ASP A 570 -5.20 -16.25 16.41
CA ASP A 570 -6.57 -16.78 16.42
C ASP A 570 -7.07 -17.08 15.00
N THR A 571 -8.24 -17.74 14.89
CA THR A 571 -8.85 -18.11 13.60
C THR A 571 -8.96 -16.90 12.65
N GLN A 572 -9.31 -15.73 13.17
CA GLN A 572 -9.45 -14.51 12.38
C GLN A 572 -8.10 -13.96 11.93
N GLY A 573 -7.08 -13.97 12.79
CA GLY A 573 -5.72 -13.52 12.48
C GLY A 573 -5.02 -14.41 11.45
N VAL A 574 -5.14 -15.73 11.58
CA VAL A 574 -4.65 -16.71 10.58
C VAL A 574 -5.28 -16.46 9.21
N GLU A 575 -6.61 -16.40 9.13
CA GLU A 575 -7.30 -16.24 7.83
C GLU A 575 -7.12 -14.84 7.24
N LYS A 576 -6.89 -13.82 8.07
CA LYS A 576 -6.47 -12.50 7.60
C LYS A 576 -5.05 -12.52 7.03
N THR A 577 -4.13 -13.23 7.69
CA THR A 577 -2.77 -13.47 7.19
C THR A 577 -2.79 -14.18 5.85
N ARG A 578 -3.55 -15.29 5.75
CA ARG A 578 -3.77 -16.05 4.52
C ARG A 578 -4.27 -15.15 3.39
N LYS A 579 -5.28 -14.33 3.65
CA LYS A 579 -5.86 -13.42 2.65
C LYS A 579 -4.83 -12.44 2.08
N PHE A 580 -3.95 -11.87 2.89
CA PHE A 580 -2.93 -10.93 2.39
C PHE A 580 -1.72 -11.65 1.76
N LEU A 581 -1.36 -12.86 2.23
CA LEU A 581 -0.40 -13.73 1.56
C LEU A 581 -0.87 -14.05 0.11
N LEU A 582 -2.13 -14.44 -0.07
CA LEU A 582 -2.70 -14.74 -1.39
C LEU A 582 -2.75 -13.51 -2.32
N GLU A 583 -2.95 -12.30 -1.78
CA GLU A 583 -2.84 -11.06 -2.57
C GLU A 583 -1.41 -10.84 -3.06
N TRP A 584 -0.42 -11.13 -2.22
CA TRP A 584 0.99 -10.97 -2.56
C TRP A 584 1.50 -12.07 -3.51
N LEU A 585 1.08 -13.33 -3.35
CA LEU A 585 1.36 -14.43 -4.28
C LEU A 585 0.93 -14.08 -5.72
N SER A 586 -0.18 -13.33 -5.89
CA SER A 586 -0.61 -12.80 -7.19
C SER A 586 0.37 -11.80 -7.86
N PHE A 587 1.44 -11.42 -7.17
CA PHE A 587 2.60 -10.70 -7.73
C PHE A 587 3.85 -11.58 -7.77
N LEU A 588 4.16 -12.30 -6.70
CA LEU A 588 5.35 -13.14 -6.58
C LEU A 588 5.42 -14.23 -7.65
N CYS A 589 4.28 -14.76 -8.10
CA CYS A 589 4.20 -15.73 -9.20
C CYS A 589 4.71 -15.23 -10.58
N ARG A 590 5.11 -13.96 -10.69
CA ARG A 590 5.73 -13.39 -11.90
C ARG A 590 7.26 -13.45 -11.87
N TYR A 591 7.86 -13.81 -10.74
CA TYR A 591 9.29 -14.06 -10.65
C TYR A 591 9.61 -15.31 -11.46
N ILE A 592 10.64 -15.21 -12.29
CA ILE A 592 11.28 -16.36 -12.95
C ILE A 592 12.65 -16.51 -12.29
N PRO A 593 13.00 -17.70 -11.79
CA PRO A 593 14.35 -17.95 -11.27
C PRO A 593 15.43 -17.55 -12.28
N VAL A 594 16.50 -16.94 -11.77
CA VAL A 594 17.53 -16.32 -12.63
C VAL A 594 18.27 -17.39 -13.45
N GLY A 595 18.50 -18.57 -12.89
CA GLY A 595 19.11 -19.71 -13.58
C GLY A 595 18.27 -20.29 -14.72
N LEU A 596 16.97 -19.96 -14.80
CA LEU A 596 16.06 -20.40 -15.85
C LEU A 596 16.04 -19.46 -17.06
N LEU A 597 16.62 -18.26 -16.96
CA LEU A 597 16.61 -17.27 -18.03
C LEU A 597 17.79 -17.46 -19.00
N GLU A 598 17.56 -17.15 -20.28
CA GLU A 598 18.55 -17.09 -21.37
C GLU A 598 19.30 -15.75 -21.36
N ARG A 599 18.61 -14.67 -20.98
CA ARG A 599 19.20 -13.34 -20.80
C ARG A 599 18.62 -12.61 -19.60
N LEU A 600 19.42 -11.73 -19.02
CA LEU A 600 19.09 -10.92 -17.85
C LEU A 600 19.19 -9.42 -18.19
N PRO A 601 18.48 -8.53 -17.48
CA PRO A 601 17.39 -8.83 -16.53
C PRO A 601 16.05 -9.16 -17.24
N GLN A 602 15.14 -9.83 -16.53
CA GLN A 602 13.75 -9.99 -16.95
C GLN A 602 13.06 -8.61 -16.99
N ARG A 603 12.43 -8.25 -18.12
CA ARG A 603 11.73 -6.97 -18.26
C ARG A 603 10.26 -7.09 -17.84
N ILE A 604 9.67 -6.02 -17.30
CA ILE A 604 8.27 -6.05 -16.82
C ILE A 604 7.22 -6.39 -17.91
N ASN A 605 7.51 -6.02 -19.16
CA ASN A 605 6.64 -6.28 -20.29
C ASN A 605 6.77 -7.72 -20.83
N GLU A 606 7.76 -8.48 -20.36
CA GLU A 606 7.98 -9.88 -20.70
C GLU A 606 7.16 -10.78 -19.78
N ARG A 607 6.16 -11.47 -20.34
CA ARG A 607 5.33 -12.42 -19.61
C ARG A 607 6.01 -13.78 -19.56
N PRO A 608 6.07 -14.45 -18.39
CA PRO A 608 6.48 -15.85 -18.36
C PRO A 608 5.58 -16.67 -19.31
N PRO A 609 6.15 -17.46 -20.24
CA PRO A 609 5.43 -18.59 -20.83
C PRO A 609 5.18 -19.65 -19.75
N TYR A 610 4.49 -20.74 -20.08
CA TYR A 610 4.45 -21.91 -19.19
C TYR A 610 5.84 -22.57 -19.13
N TYR A 611 6.30 -22.86 -17.92
CA TYR A 611 7.60 -23.49 -17.68
C TYR A 611 7.54 -24.38 -16.43
N VAL A 612 8.25 -25.50 -16.46
CA VAL A 612 8.50 -26.32 -15.27
C VAL A 612 9.76 -25.78 -14.59
N GLY A 613 9.71 -25.59 -13.28
CA GLY A 613 10.84 -25.12 -12.48
C GLY A 613 11.91 -26.18 -12.26
N ARG A 614 12.94 -25.88 -11.46
CA ARG A 614 13.97 -26.87 -11.08
C ARG A 614 13.42 -27.96 -10.17
N ASP A 615 12.33 -27.66 -9.46
CA ASP A 615 11.58 -28.58 -8.62
C ASP A 615 10.07 -28.24 -8.65
N TYR A 616 9.26 -29.11 -8.03
CA TYR A 616 7.81 -28.93 -7.92
C TYR A 616 7.41 -27.59 -7.31
N LEU A 617 8.13 -27.12 -6.29
CA LEU A 617 7.80 -25.91 -5.55
C LEU A 617 8.11 -24.64 -6.36
N GLU A 618 9.14 -24.67 -7.20
CA GLU A 618 9.35 -23.64 -8.21
C GLU A 618 8.18 -23.55 -9.20
N THR A 619 7.71 -24.69 -9.72
CA THR A 619 6.56 -24.77 -10.64
C THR A 619 5.28 -24.29 -9.96
N LEU A 620 5.03 -24.71 -8.71
CA LEU A 620 3.86 -24.33 -7.92
C LEU A 620 3.83 -22.80 -7.67
N MET A 621 4.97 -22.22 -7.29
CA MET A 621 5.09 -20.77 -7.12
C MET A 621 4.97 -19.98 -8.42
N ALA A 622 5.33 -20.58 -9.57
CA ALA A 622 5.13 -19.97 -10.89
C ALA A 622 3.67 -19.98 -11.37
N SER A 623 2.81 -20.80 -10.76
CA SER A 623 1.42 -20.95 -11.18
C SER A 623 0.65 -19.64 -11.07
N GLN A 624 -0.24 -19.42 -12.03
CA GLN A 624 -1.23 -18.34 -12.01
C GLN A 624 -2.62 -18.84 -11.57
N ASN A 625 -2.77 -20.11 -11.16
CA ASN A 625 -4.02 -20.58 -10.59
C ASN A 625 -4.13 -20.19 -9.11
N VAL A 626 -5.31 -19.73 -8.69
CA VAL A 626 -5.59 -19.38 -7.28
C VAL A 626 -5.53 -20.62 -6.39
N ASP A 627 -5.97 -21.78 -6.90
CA ASP A 627 -6.00 -23.02 -6.11
C ASP A 627 -4.58 -23.47 -5.73
N ASP A 628 -3.58 -23.20 -6.58
CA ASP A 628 -2.16 -23.45 -6.27
C ASP A 628 -1.60 -22.47 -5.23
N TRP A 629 -2.04 -21.21 -5.25
CA TRP A 629 -1.70 -20.25 -4.19
C TRP A 629 -2.33 -20.65 -2.85
N VAL A 630 -3.53 -21.24 -2.88
CA VAL A 630 -4.17 -21.79 -1.68
C VAL A 630 -3.32 -22.92 -1.11
N LYS A 631 -2.86 -23.90 -1.92
CA LYS A 631 -1.95 -24.97 -1.48
C LYS A 631 -0.69 -24.41 -0.81
N ILE A 632 -0.02 -23.42 -1.40
CA ILE A 632 1.13 -22.73 -0.78
C ILE A 632 0.75 -22.12 0.58
N SER A 633 -0.43 -21.52 0.69
CA SER A 633 -0.91 -20.97 1.96
C SER A 633 -1.21 -22.05 3.00
N GLU A 634 -1.63 -23.24 2.58
CA GLU A 634 -1.91 -24.38 3.47
C GLU A 634 -0.63 -25.02 4.02
N MET A 635 0.45 -25.04 3.24
CA MET A 635 1.79 -25.43 3.71
C MET A 635 2.29 -24.55 4.87
N LEU A 636 1.83 -23.29 4.96
CA LEU A 636 2.33 -22.29 5.91
C LEU A 636 1.35 -21.97 7.06
N LEU A 637 0.05 -22.10 6.82
CA LEU A 637 -1.03 -21.72 7.75
C LEU A 637 -2.04 -22.87 8.00
N GLY A 638 -1.70 -24.09 7.59
CA GLY A 638 -2.59 -25.25 7.66
C GLY A 638 -3.83 -25.13 6.76
N PRO A 639 -4.72 -26.15 6.79
CA PRO A 639 -5.80 -26.30 5.81
C PRO A 639 -6.83 -25.16 5.85
N VAL A 640 -7.41 -24.84 4.68
CA VAL A 640 -8.50 -23.86 4.59
C VAL A 640 -9.85 -24.45 5.04
N PRO A 641 -10.81 -23.61 5.47
CA PRO A 641 -12.19 -24.03 5.64
C PRO A 641 -12.79 -24.58 4.33
N ALA A 642 -13.66 -25.60 4.40
CA ALA A 642 -14.21 -26.28 3.22
C ALA A 642 -15.00 -25.37 2.24
N ASN A 643 -15.44 -24.20 2.69
CA ASN A 643 -16.11 -23.18 1.87
C ASN A 643 -15.21 -21.95 1.56
N PHE A 644 -13.89 -22.08 1.76
CA PHE A 644 -12.94 -21.03 1.45
C PHE A 644 -12.93 -20.72 -0.05
N SER A 645 -12.92 -19.43 -0.38
CA SER A 645 -12.74 -18.97 -1.74
C SER A 645 -11.98 -17.66 -1.73
N PHE A 646 -11.04 -17.53 -2.67
CA PHE A 646 -10.26 -16.32 -2.86
C PHE A 646 -10.41 -15.79 -4.29
N LEU A 647 -10.50 -14.47 -4.39
CA LEU A 647 -10.41 -13.75 -5.65
C LEU A 647 -9.39 -12.64 -5.45
N PRO A 648 -8.29 -12.56 -6.21
CA PRO A 648 -7.30 -11.49 -6.04
C PRO A 648 -7.93 -10.11 -6.34
N LYS A 649 -7.49 -9.07 -5.61
CA LYS A 649 -7.98 -7.69 -5.80
C LYS A 649 -7.56 -7.13 -7.16
N HIS A 650 -6.33 -7.45 -7.56
CA HIS A 650 -5.83 -7.16 -8.88
C HIS A 650 -6.22 -8.30 -9.79
N LYS A 651 -6.90 -7.99 -10.90
CA LYS A 651 -6.97 -8.91 -12.05
C LYS A 651 -5.58 -9.03 -12.68
N ALA A 652 -4.72 -9.83 -12.05
CA ALA A 652 -3.85 -10.70 -12.83
C ALA A 652 -4.76 -11.54 -13.76
N ASN A 653 -4.23 -12.05 -14.87
CA ASN A 653 -5.03 -12.82 -15.82
C ASN A 653 -5.45 -14.21 -15.29
N SER A 654 -5.11 -14.49 -14.02
CA SER A 654 -5.62 -15.56 -13.15
C SER A 654 -7.12 -15.41 -12.85
N TYR A 655 -7.95 -15.88 -13.77
CA TYR A 655 -9.31 -16.32 -13.47
C TYR A 655 -9.59 -17.59 -14.28
N LYS A 656 -10.42 -18.48 -13.74
CA LYS A 656 -10.76 -19.79 -14.31
C LYS A 656 -11.12 -19.72 -15.80
#